data_AF-A0A812U5Y7-F1
#
_entry.id   AF-A0A812U5Y7-F1
#
_cell.length_a   1.000
_cell.length_b   1.000
_cell.length_c   1.000
_cell.angle_alpha   90.00
_cell.angle_beta   90.00
_cell.angle_gamma   90.00
#
_symmetry.space_group_name_H-M   'P 1'
#
loop_
_entity.id
_entity.type
_entity.pdbx_description
1 polymer ?
#
loop_
_entity_poly.entity_id
_entity_poly.type
_entity_poly.pdbx_seq_one_letter_code
_entity_poly.pdbx_strand_id
1 'polypeptide(L)'
;MGNSQGSGLFGGKCCLGLGGSSDMQSMVCGRSNEYDLSVQVAVKGAEDDMRSNLCLVFTLLQLVYITGLVLVAGMLRFACGKQCRYMRIRWSSIWTVPGSSPVLSLTAFAKFTIKVDQLQKLHEQAGLSVAAKRIWCRRDLHWLVCAQIGSHLSYFEAHMLVDDATSGTPARLKPASDGLVYAVWDSSRQEGMVHLSTEAKQQLSALRFIPLILGFRNDDGRLQELRIKTEISDSGKERERNQLLAMVMRLKDRGSWKEALERCFDIKFAIPQAAQDGLFHIAKDAYKYEEYTAESETVPDMLTTYKTHNVVVTIKDKTRKELANLGLPAGKDFSTENGQTRWTWAPVTNDKEDELMQLLSQHGIDVSEFTWQSFVELYSEVYEKSLSTIQIVDGQLVRKVRVVKVWLEANLLSQKHVLIIKTKQQQGRVQNIRSIRTLSMRMRAMQQWADAVSEALFLRLGIPEQQQQELLSVTNSETREEVEFSVSFPGLKTVYTIIEVRCEVLNPQDQRWQYIGLPSAEDFTFCRQEQLATGEYDMVLTRWGWTNATEIEYESRKGLSRPSHYDANKDQASLAMQLDKSKKQVVPPEPLPVSGKDELLIMRVMDGKATDWARARRAAEQIRSANYTTKDFYSDLVAAFPELRLYCVVRETAPHGDGRVLLPSISTLTTSASRTGDDEYQRTIGALFCIFWLMRMHLDGKESFCFGLDTDWKPRNRSHFQEPELEVEYKRRKSFYEKTDWAAIEGLFVGAGLLKKAGGPHDVERTLAMLVLMTVHDVMKLDILRPIVGIGEFAGYKNGEPIGDHDVALSYVLERCPQALPSFAGLSPEMQESIRFTHCKLDYNMGWLVQAEAPPGALFKAFRKVVLAGAASDQKSASNIAFYFVHWFADLAGAEAFPLQGCEKFVLKFPQQVLSSFIDSFAVVWNLGPKTETEVFEEYLVWRWGNMEQRLGPAPTGFGAIAKMRLVLMAQGDNHEVLRQFSGLKKSDQQILGQELAITGCSNQKFKRDSYKEVGGPAILVYYAPALMQKAGKQDPAGALIVMAEIFRQARSLWPLSKNQEDCDKTILAQLPDKRGIFGQQSWRLALPGHSFLQSLSGRCLHRFPELDSNKDLRRGPTTFLLRRAEE
;
A
#
# COMPACT_ATOMS: atom_id res chain seq x y z
N MET A 1 -28.09 -50.83 -21.23
CA MET A 1 -28.88 -52.05 -21.48
C MET A 1 -28.80 -52.91 -20.22
N GLY A 2 -29.87 -53.61 -19.82
CA GLY A 2 -29.94 -54.34 -18.53
C GLY A 2 -30.22 -53.41 -17.33
N ASN A 3 -31.37 -53.34 -16.64
CA ASN A 3 -32.68 -54.01 -16.70
C ASN A 3 -33.02 -55.08 -15.63
N SER A 4 -33.30 -54.64 -14.39
CA SER A 4 -34.21 -55.23 -13.37
C SER A 4 -34.35 -54.21 -12.21
N GLN A 5 -35.51 -53.86 -11.62
CA GLN A 5 -36.58 -54.62 -10.92
C GLN A 5 -36.10 -55.27 -9.60
N GLY A 6 -36.74 -55.10 -8.44
CA GLY A 6 -37.96 -54.34 -8.04
C GLY A 6 -37.93 -53.99 -6.53
N SER A 7 -38.72 -53.03 -6.00
CA SER A 7 -40.17 -53.09 -5.64
C SER A 7 -40.49 -53.69 -4.25
N GLY A 8 -41.08 -52.89 -3.35
CA GLY A 8 -41.40 -53.20 -1.94
C GLY A 8 -41.19 -51.94 -1.06
N LEU A 9 -42.16 -51.09 -0.68
CA LEU A 9 -43.60 -51.18 -0.32
C LEU A 9 -43.86 -51.66 1.13
N PHE A 10 -44.75 -50.91 1.81
CA PHE A 10 -45.10 -50.93 3.26
C PHE A 10 -44.02 -50.49 4.27
N GLY A 11 -44.36 -49.83 5.38
CA GLY A 11 -45.66 -49.21 5.72
C GLY A 11 -45.94 -48.99 7.21
N GLY A 12 -46.00 -47.71 7.64
CA GLY A 12 -46.43 -47.31 8.99
C GLY A 12 -45.42 -47.62 10.13
N LYS A 13 -45.66 -47.21 11.38
CA LYS A 13 -46.51 -46.13 11.91
C LYS A 13 -46.04 -45.82 13.35
N CYS A 14 -46.48 -44.68 13.89
CA CYS A 14 -46.17 -44.13 15.22
C CYS A 14 -46.11 -45.13 16.39
N CYS A 15 -45.26 -44.83 17.39
CA CYS A 15 -45.76 -44.52 18.73
C CYS A 15 -44.79 -43.66 19.56
N LEU A 16 -45.33 -42.97 20.58
CA LEU A 16 -44.61 -42.13 21.54
C LEU A 16 -44.21 -42.95 22.79
N GLY A 17 -43.18 -42.51 23.50
CA GLY A 17 -42.78 -43.03 24.81
C GLY A 17 -41.97 -41.98 25.58
N LEU A 18 -42.24 -41.82 26.89
CA LEU A 18 -41.71 -40.74 27.73
C LEU A 18 -40.82 -41.24 28.87
N GLY A 19 -39.88 -40.40 29.30
CA GLY A 19 -39.07 -40.56 30.52
C GLY A 19 -37.72 -41.26 30.32
N GLY A 20 -36.65 -40.94 31.07
CA GLY A 20 -36.44 -39.81 31.99
C GLY A 20 -35.77 -40.19 33.31
N SER A 21 -34.59 -39.62 33.60
CA SER A 21 -33.79 -39.82 34.84
C SER A 21 -33.18 -41.24 34.97
N SER A 22 -32.04 -41.50 35.64
CA SER A 22 -30.99 -40.64 36.23
C SER A 22 -29.65 -41.40 36.33
N ASP A 23 -28.60 -40.65 36.67
CA ASP A 23 -27.16 -40.96 36.87
C ASP A 23 -26.64 -42.33 37.38
N MET A 24 -25.33 -42.48 37.12
CA MET A 24 -24.25 -43.11 37.91
C MET A 24 -23.73 -44.55 37.66
N GLN A 25 -22.40 -44.59 37.50
CA GLN A 25 -21.40 -45.56 38.00
C GLN A 25 -21.32 -47.02 37.50
N SER A 26 -20.50 -47.18 36.44
CA SER A 26 -19.28 -48.02 36.44
C SER A 26 -19.34 -49.56 36.28
N MET A 27 -18.13 -50.12 36.06
CA MET A 27 -17.72 -51.54 36.06
C MET A 27 -18.09 -52.49 34.89
N VAL A 28 -17.11 -52.63 33.97
CA VAL A 28 -16.25 -53.83 33.78
C VAL A 28 -16.82 -55.12 33.14
N CYS A 29 -15.94 -55.75 32.32
CA CYS A 29 -15.98 -57.09 31.73
C CYS A 29 -16.87 -57.34 30.48
N GLY A 30 -16.30 -58.07 29.49
CA GLY A 30 -16.96 -58.35 28.20
C GLY A 30 -16.31 -59.42 27.29
N ARG A 31 -14.98 -59.58 27.33
CA ARG A 31 -14.15 -60.70 26.77
C ARG A 31 -14.24 -61.07 25.27
N SER A 32 -13.13 -61.69 24.82
CA SER A 32 -12.96 -62.58 23.64
C SER A 32 -13.09 -61.97 22.23
N ASN A 33 -12.35 -62.43 21.21
CA ASN A 33 -11.50 -63.63 21.12
C ASN A 33 -10.03 -63.34 20.73
N GLU A 34 -9.21 -64.38 20.81
CA GLU A 34 -7.75 -64.38 20.64
C GLU A 34 -7.33 -64.52 19.15
N TYR A 35 -6.08 -64.18 18.82
CA TYR A 35 -5.07 -65.22 18.56
C TYR A 35 -3.62 -64.70 18.60
N ASP A 36 -2.86 -65.38 19.44
CA ASP A 36 -1.45 -65.26 19.81
C ASP A 36 -0.45 -65.46 18.65
N LEU A 37 0.74 -64.85 18.73
CA LEU A 37 1.98 -65.64 18.92
C LEU A 37 3.25 -64.80 19.20
N SER A 38 3.71 -64.92 20.44
CA SER A 38 5.11 -65.00 20.92
C SER A 38 6.16 -63.90 20.62
N VAL A 39 6.84 -63.52 21.70
CA VAL A 39 8.09 -62.72 21.76
C VAL A 39 9.13 -63.56 22.50
N GLN A 40 10.41 -63.52 22.09
CA GLN A 40 11.59 -63.40 22.99
C GLN A 40 12.93 -63.61 22.26
N VAL A 41 13.92 -62.76 22.56
CA VAL A 41 15.15 -63.05 23.34
C VAL A 41 15.90 -61.72 23.53
N ALA A 42 16.75 -61.60 24.55
CA ALA A 42 17.42 -60.35 24.92
C ALA A 42 18.87 -60.56 25.39
N VAL A 43 19.57 -59.45 25.67
CA VAL A 43 20.81 -59.29 26.47
C VAL A 43 22.17 -59.51 25.75
N LYS A 44 23.14 -58.66 26.18
CA LYS A 44 24.62 -58.69 26.05
C LYS A 44 25.30 -58.21 24.75
N GLY A 45 26.45 -57.54 24.96
CA GLY A 45 27.41 -57.11 23.95
C GLY A 45 27.99 -55.72 24.24
N ALA A 46 29.27 -55.66 24.66
CA ALA A 46 30.05 -54.43 24.85
C ALA A 46 31.53 -54.71 24.49
N GLU A 47 32.33 -53.64 24.46
CA GLU A 47 33.81 -53.62 24.35
C GLU A 47 34.43 -54.00 22.97
N ASP A 48 35.25 -53.06 22.46
CA ASP A 48 36.66 -53.20 22.04
C ASP A 48 37.09 -54.21 20.95
N ASP A 49 38.21 -54.05 20.22
CA ASP A 49 39.08 -52.91 19.82
C ASP A 49 40.05 -53.46 18.72
N MET A 50 40.90 -52.63 18.10
CA MET A 50 42.16 -52.99 17.40
C MET A 50 42.14 -54.16 16.38
N ARG A 51 42.49 -53.96 15.10
CA ARG A 51 43.81 -53.43 14.67
C ARG A 51 43.90 -53.14 13.16
N SER A 52 44.92 -52.38 12.79
CA SER A 52 45.26 -51.96 11.43
C SER A 52 46.03 -53.01 10.60
N ASN A 53 46.23 -52.69 9.31
CA ASN A 53 47.26 -53.19 8.38
C ASN A 53 47.01 -54.54 7.66
N LEU A 54 46.48 -54.49 6.43
CA LEU A 54 47.29 -54.69 5.21
C LEU A 54 46.51 -54.35 3.92
N CYS A 55 47.10 -53.54 3.02
CA CYS A 55 47.14 -53.72 1.55
C CYS A 55 47.54 -52.43 0.79
N LEU A 56 48.84 -52.21 0.60
CA LEU A 56 49.34 -51.34 -0.46
C LEU A 56 49.28 -52.10 -1.80
N VAL A 57 48.20 -51.96 -2.59
CA VAL A 57 48.19 -52.51 -3.97
C VAL A 57 47.48 -51.63 -5.02
N PHE A 58 46.69 -50.61 -4.65
CA PHE A 58 45.86 -49.85 -5.61
C PHE A 58 46.21 -48.35 -5.78
N THR A 59 47.42 -47.94 -5.40
CA THR A 59 47.90 -46.54 -5.56
C THR A 59 48.92 -46.41 -6.70
N LEU A 60 48.69 -47.06 -7.85
CA LEU A 60 49.71 -47.11 -8.93
C LEU A 60 49.16 -47.23 -10.38
N LEU A 61 47.91 -46.83 -10.67
CA LEU A 61 47.36 -46.97 -12.04
C LEU A 61 46.38 -45.88 -12.54
N GLN A 62 46.41 -44.65 -11.99
CA GLN A 62 45.73 -43.49 -12.58
C GLN A 62 46.55 -42.18 -12.60
N LEU A 63 47.87 -42.27 -12.40
CA LEU A 63 48.76 -41.10 -12.24
C LEU A 63 49.76 -40.92 -13.40
N VAL A 64 49.37 -41.30 -14.62
CA VAL A 64 50.24 -41.30 -15.83
C VAL A 64 49.58 -40.61 -17.05
N TYR A 65 48.63 -39.70 -16.86
CA TYR A 65 47.99 -39.00 -18.00
C TYR A 65 47.63 -37.51 -17.81
N ILE A 66 48.03 -36.86 -16.71
CA ILE A 66 47.77 -35.42 -16.47
C ILE A 66 49.03 -34.69 -15.95
N THR A 67 50.15 -34.87 -16.66
CA THR A 67 51.40 -34.10 -16.41
C THR A 67 52.22 -33.99 -17.70
N GLY A 68 51.66 -33.37 -18.74
CA GLY A 68 52.31 -33.39 -20.06
C GLY A 68 51.73 -32.51 -21.17
N LEU A 69 51.15 -31.33 -20.87
CA LEU A 69 50.88 -30.30 -21.88
C LEU A 69 50.53 -28.93 -21.25
N VAL A 70 51.52 -28.31 -20.58
CA VAL A 70 51.50 -26.86 -20.29
C VAL A 70 52.80 -26.26 -20.82
N LEU A 71 52.77 -25.83 -22.09
CA LEU A 71 53.61 -24.80 -22.72
C LEU A 71 53.25 -24.72 -24.23
N VAL A 72 53.44 -23.54 -24.83
CA VAL A 72 53.23 -23.23 -26.26
C VAL A 72 51.79 -23.41 -26.80
N ALA A 73 50.92 -22.44 -26.55
CA ALA A 73 49.83 -22.02 -27.47
C ALA A 73 49.14 -20.71 -26.99
N GLY A 74 49.89 -19.61 -26.86
CA GLY A 74 49.30 -18.29 -26.64
C GLY A 74 48.90 -17.60 -27.95
N MET A 75 47.73 -16.96 -27.97
CA MET A 75 47.23 -16.02 -28.99
C MET A 75 46.81 -16.56 -30.38
N LEU A 76 45.93 -15.76 -31.03
CA LEU A 76 45.45 -15.76 -32.42
C LEU A 76 44.27 -16.69 -32.83
N ARG A 77 43.43 -16.13 -33.73
CA ARG A 77 42.24 -16.70 -34.43
C ARG A 77 41.03 -16.98 -33.51
N PHE A 78 39.86 -16.33 -33.65
CA PHE A 78 39.31 -15.42 -34.68
C PHE A 78 38.98 -16.06 -36.06
N ALA A 79 37.76 -15.75 -36.53
CA ALA A 79 37.17 -15.97 -37.88
C ALA A 79 36.49 -17.34 -38.23
N CYS A 80 35.28 -17.19 -38.81
CA CYS A 80 34.47 -18.11 -39.64
C CYS A 80 33.99 -19.49 -39.12
N GLY A 81 32.67 -19.65 -39.06
CA GLY A 81 31.97 -20.93 -38.90
C GLY A 81 31.73 -21.69 -40.22
N LYS A 82 31.27 -22.95 -40.12
CA LYS A 82 31.10 -23.89 -41.26
C LYS A 82 29.63 -24.14 -41.62
N GLN A 83 29.39 -24.56 -42.87
CA GLN A 83 28.18 -25.27 -43.30
C GLN A 83 28.31 -26.79 -43.04
N CYS A 84 27.18 -27.47 -42.75
CA CYS A 84 26.77 -28.83 -43.20
C CYS A 84 27.71 -30.07 -43.01
N ARG A 85 27.26 -31.35 -42.96
CA ARG A 85 25.95 -32.00 -43.24
C ARG A 85 25.88 -33.44 -42.66
N TYR A 86 24.66 -34.00 -42.50
CA TYR A 86 24.32 -35.41 -42.18
C TYR A 86 24.76 -35.93 -40.78
N MET A 87 24.19 -36.98 -40.16
CA MET A 87 23.39 -38.15 -40.61
C MET A 87 22.61 -38.72 -39.37
N ARG A 88 21.49 -39.47 -39.34
CA ARG A 88 20.27 -39.78 -40.17
C ARG A 88 19.34 -40.68 -39.26
N ILE A 89 18.18 -41.19 -39.73
CA ILE A 89 17.31 -42.26 -39.11
C ILE A 89 16.45 -41.76 -37.92
N ARG A 90 15.18 -42.15 -37.67
CA ARG A 90 14.04 -42.75 -38.44
C ARG A 90 12.72 -42.51 -37.66
N TRP A 91 11.57 -42.43 -38.33
CA TRP A 91 10.33 -43.25 -38.15
C TRP A 91 9.27 -42.78 -39.18
N SER A 92 8.19 -43.55 -39.39
CA SER A 92 7.12 -43.31 -40.39
C SER A 92 5.72 -43.41 -39.72
N SER A 93 4.55 -43.14 -40.34
CA SER A 93 4.15 -43.24 -41.76
C SER A 93 2.85 -42.44 -42.08
N ILE A 94 2.66 -42.04 -43.35
CA ILE A 94 1.42 -42.08 -44.19
C ILE A 94 0.11 -41.48 -43.58
N TRP A 95 -0.53 -40.47 -44.18
CA TRP A 95 -1.50 -40.59 -45.30
C TRP A 95 -1.44 -39.42 -46.34
N THR A 96 -2.24 -39.52 -47.41
CA THR A 96 -2.07 -38.81 -48.71
C THR A 96 -3.21 -37.86 -49.13
N VAL A 97 -2.87 -36.65 -49.64
CA VAL A 97 -2.96 -36.16 -51.06
C VAL A 97 -4.20 -36.57 -51.89
N PRO A 98 -4.82 -35.74 -52.80
CA PRO A 98 -4.32 -34.54 -53.53
C PRO A 98 -5.26 -33.31 -53.71
N GLY A 99 -4.72 -32.22 -54.30
CA GLY A 99 -5.42 -31.38 -55.32
C GLY A 99 -5.65 -29.89 -54.98
N SER A 100 -5.41 -28.91 -55.86
CA SER A 100 -4.73 -28.91 -57.18
C SER A 100 -4.17 -27.50 -57.54
N SER A 101 -3.36 -27.40 -58.60
CA SER A 101 -2.55 -26.23 -59.03
C SER A 101 -3.18 -25.53 -60.28
N PRO A 102 -2.57 -24.57 -61.02
CA PRO A 102 -1.35 -23.72 -60.82
C PRO A 102 -1.57 -22.22 -61.21
N VAL A 103 -0.50 -21.41 -61.38
CA VAL A 103 -0.15 -20.67 -62.64
C VAL A 103 1.12 -19.77 -62.54
N LEU A 104 2.11 -20.12 -63.39
CA LEU A 104 3.21 -19.42 -64.10
C LEU A 104 3.83 -18.02 -63.79
N SER A 105 5.10 -17.93 -64.26
CA SER A 105 5.93 -16.76 -64.68
C SER A 105 6.70 -15.99 -63.59
N LEU A 106 8.04 -15.88 -63.53
CA LEU A 106 9.17 -15.86 -64.50
C LEU A 106 9.49 -14.46 -65.09
N THR A 107 10.50 -13.79 -64.51
CA THR A 107 11.53 -12.96 -65.18
C THR A 107 12.69 -12.66 -64.21
N ALA A 108 13.84 -12.22 -64.71
CA ALA A 108 15.06 -11.94 -63.93
C ALA A 108 15.78 -10.70 -64.50
N PHE A 109 16.74 -10.09 -63.77
CA PHE A 109 17.86 -9.35 -64.38
C PHE A 109 19.09 -9.18 -63.43
N ALA A 110 20.17 -8.61 -63.97
CA ALA A 110 21.51 -8.37 -63.41
C ALA A 110 21.54 -7.51 -62.12
N LYS A 111 22.49 -7.57 -61.17
CA LYS A 111 23.97 -7.79 -61.18
C LYS A 111 24.79 -6.57 -61.60
N PHE A 112 25.35 -5.79 -60.65
CA PHE A 112 26.76 -5.31 -60.61
C PHE A 112 27.11 -4.64 -59.26
N THR A 113 28.28 -3.98 -59.15
CA THR A 113 29.08 -3.88 -57.90
C THR A 113 29.93 -2.61 -57.80
N ILE A 114 30.31 -2.21 -56.56
CA ILE A 114 31.49 -1.36 -56.22
C ILE A 114 31.30 0.16 -56.60
N LYS A 115 31.84 1.21 -55.95
CA LYS A 115 32.97 1.42 -55.00
C LYS A 115 32.70 2.54 -53.94
N VAL A 116 33.72 2.84 -53.14
CA VAL A 116 33.85 3.97 -52.19
C VAL A 116 34.88 5.01 -52.73
N ASP A 117 34.85 6.23 -52.19
CA ASP A 117 35.75 7.40 -52.38
C ASP A 117 35.76 8.15 -53.73
N GLN A 118 35.40 9.45 -53.75
CA GLN A 118 36.37 10.55 -53.51
C GLN A 118 35.77 11.99 -53.52
N LEU A 119 36.43 12.86 -52.74
CA LEU A 119 36.71 14.30 -52.94
C LEU A 119 35.62 15.29 -53.44
N GLN A 120 35.16 16.13 -52.51
CA GLN A 120 35.60 17.54 -52.41
C GLN A 120 35.75 18.34 -53.72
N LYS A 121 34.68 19.00 -54.19
CA LYS A 121 34.68 20.42 -54.64
C LYS A 121 33.30 20.90 -55.11
N LEU A 122 32.73 21.88 -54.40
CA LEU A 122 32.35 23.16 -54.98
C LEU A 122 32.19 24.20 -53.87
N HIS A 123 33.09 25.18 -53.87
CA HIS A 123 33.04 26.37 -53.00
C HIS A 123 32.35 27.50 -53.78
N GLU A 124 31.83 28.50 -53.07
CA GLU A 124 31.47 29.83 -53.60
C GLU A 124 30.46 29.91 -54.77
N GLN A 125 29.23 30.31 -54.44
CA GLN A 125 28.77 31.61 -54.96
C GLN A 125 29.07 32.68 -53.90
N ALA A 126 29.37 33.90 -54.34
CA ALA A 126 30.15 34.86 -53.54
C ALA A 126 29.32 35.89 -52.75
N GLY A 127 29.88 36.37 -51.63
CA GLY A 127 29.33 37.43 -50.78
C GLY A 127 30.38 37.96 -49.80
N LEU A 128 31.20 38.92 -50.24
CA LEU A 128 32.21 39.63 -49.43
C LEU A 128 31.51 40.65 -48.48
N SER A 129 32.12 41.22 -47.43
CA SER A 129 33.55 41.50 -47.18
C SER A 129 33.90 41.79 -45.69
N VAL A 130 35.14 41.46 -45.26
CA VAL A 130 36.06 42.31 -44.42
C VAL A 130 35.60 42.71 -42.98
N ALA A 131 36.38 42.56 -41.89
CA ALA A 131 37.81 42.86 -41.74
C ALA A 131 38.62 42.09 -40.64
N ALA A 132 39.89 41.82 -40.98
CA ALA A 132 41.13 42.00 -40.19
C ALA A 132 41.41 41.34 -38.79
N LYS A 133 42.37 40.38 -38.81
CA LYS A 133 43.59 40.25 -37.92
C LYS A 133 43.42 39.85 -36.42
N ARG A 134 44.36 39.15 -35.75
CA ARG A 134 45.45 38.16 -36.10
C ARG A 134 46.13 37.63 -34.79
N ILE A 135 46.89 36.50 -34.87
CA ILE A 135 48.08 36.09 -34.02
C ILE A 135 47.89 35.06 -32.83
N TRP A 136 48.25 33.79 -33.12
CA TRP A 136 49.19 32.85 -32.44
C TRP A 136 49.09 32.29 -30.98
N CYS A 137 49.06 30.94 -30.93
CA CYS A 137 49.99 29.98 -30.27
C CYS A 137 50.20 29.77 -28.73
N ARG A 138 50.03 28.49 -28.34
CA ARG A 138 50.83 27.63 -27.39
C ARG A 138 51.15 28.10 -25.96
N ARG A 139 50.83 27.25 -24.96
CA ARG A 139 51.76 26.33 -24.21
C ARG A 139 50.97 25.45 -23.20
N ASP A 140 51.26 24.15 -23.13
CA ASP A 140 52.05 23.41 -22.08
C ASP A 140 51.45 23.55 -20.65
N LEU A 141 50.91 22.57 -19.89
CA LEU A 141 51.16 21.13 -19.55
C LEU A 141 51.90 20.94 -18.19
N HIS A 142 51.48 19.94 -17.38
CA HIS A 142 52.12 19.37 -16.14
C HIS A 142 52.03 20.16 -14.80
N TRP A 143 52.08 19.54 -13.58
CA TRP A 143 51.62 18.22 -13.07
C TRP A 143 51.68 18.15 -11.50
N LEU A 144 50.88 17.27 -10.88
CA LEU A 144 51.02 16.52 -9.60
C LEU A 144 51.45 17.13 -8.21
N VAL A 145 50.57 16.91 -7.22
CA VAL A 145 50.75 16.39 -5.82
C VAL A 145 52.11 16.44 -5.10
N CYS A 146 52.15 17.01 -3.88
CA CYS A 146 52.63 16.35 -2.63
C CYS A 146 52.25 17.14 -1.34
N ALA A 147 52.50 16.60 -0.14
CA ALA A 147 52.01 17.13 1.15
C ALA A 147 53.09 17.18 2.26
N GLN A 148 52.93 18.03 3.29
CA GLN A 148 53.68 17.87 4.55
C GLN A 148 53.06 18.49 5.82
N ILE A 149 53.67 18.15 6.97
CA ILE A 149 53.15 18.03 8.33
C ILE A 149 53.50 19.24 9.25
N GLY A 150 52.50 19.73 10.02
CA GLY A 150 52.51 19.83 11.49
C GLY A 150 53.23 20.96 12.25
N SER A 151 52.67 21.31 13.42
CA SER A 151 53.35 21.44 14.74
C SER A 151 52.39 21.98 15.85
N HIS A 152 52.76 21.77 17.12
CA HIS A 152 52.01 22.19 18.32
C HIS A 152 52.66 23.39 19.03
N LEU A 153 51.89 24.10 19.89
CA LEU A 153 52.34 24.50 21.23
C LEU A 153 51.13 24.74 22.18
N SER A 154 51.38 24.92 23.48
CA SER A 154 50.44 24.58 24.57
C SER A 154 50.40 25.60 25.72
N TYR A 155 49.42 25.48 26.64
CA TYR A 155 49.43 25.54 28.14
C TYR A 155 47.95 25.71 28.62
N PHE A 156 47.38 24.91 29.56
CA PHE A 156 47.51 24.87 31.05
C PHE A 156 46.97 26.15 31.74
N GLU A 157 46.19 26.15 32.84
CA GLU A 157 46.00 25.21 33.99
C GLU A 157 44.48 24.93 34.33
N ALA A 158 44.11 23.69 34.73
CA ALA A 158 43.81 23.16 36.11
C ALA A 158 42.44 23.55 36.73
N HIS A 159 41.50 22.60 36.92
CA HIS A 159 41.16 21.83 38.16
C HIS A 159 40.63 22.68 39.34
N MET A 160 39.53 22.32 40.04
CA MET A 160 39.29 21.03 40.72
C MET A 160 37.78 20.68 40.94
N LEU A 161 37.48 19.68 41.79
CA LEU A 161 36.18 19.02 42.02
C LEU A 161 35.47 19.44 43.34
N VAL A 162 34.16 19.15 43.47
CA VAL A 162 33.54 18.20 44.45
C VAL A 162 32.01 18.42 44.62
N ASP A 163 31.26 17.36 44.32
CA ASP A 163 30.00 16.78 44.84
C ASP A 163 28.88 17.56 45.59
N ASP A 164 27.64 17.19 45.18
CA ASP A 164 26.46 16.76 45.97
C ASP A 164 25.31 17.70 46.45
N ALA A 165 24.20 17.02 46.79
CA ALA A 165 23.10 17.36 47.71
C ALA A 165 21.83 18.12 47.23
N THR A 166 20.85 17.31 46.81
CA THR A 166 19.44 17.30 47.32
C THR A 166 18.43 18.45 47.09
N SER A 167 17.34 18.09 46.37
CA SER A 167 15.91 18.24 46.78
C SER A 167 15.18 19.61 46.79
N GLY A 168 13.84 19.56 46.69
CA GLY A 168 12.95 20.47 47.44
C GLY A 168 12.04 21.46 46.68
N THR A 169 10.88 20.98 46.21
CA THR A 169 9.57 21.70 46.08
C THR A 169 9.49 23.22 45.73
N PRO A 170 8.73 23.63 44.69
CA PRO A 170 8.44 25.05 44.43
C PRO A 170 7.30 25.59 45.31
N ALA A 171 7.52 26.74 45.96
CA ALA A 171 6.50 27.49 46.71
C ALA A 171 6.08 28.78 45.98
N ARG A 172 4.79 29.13 46.02
CA ARG A 172 4.25 30.38 45.47
C ARG A 172 4.59 31.58 46.36
N LEU A 173 4.93 32.71 45.75
CA LEU A 173 4.60 34.04 46.26
C LEU A 173 4.24 34.99 45.11
N LYS A 174 3.39 35.99 45.37
CA LYS A 174 3.14 37.15 44.48
C LYS A 174 4.26 38.20 44.69
N PRO A 175 4.31 39.26 43.87
CA PRO A 175 3.61 40.47 44.32
C PRO A 175 2.89 41.24 43.18
N ALA A 176 2.14 42.28 43.57
CA ALA A 176 1.84 43.45 42.71
C ALA A 176 2.89 44.55 43.06
N SER A 177 2.89 45.80 42.59
CA SER A 177 2.05 46.62 41.70
C SER A 177 2.89 47.85 41.31
N ASP A 178 2.58 48.48 40.18
CA ASP A 178 2.79 49.90 39.81
C ASP A 178 4.11 50.63 40.15
N GLY A 179 4.69 51.26 39.12
CA GLY A 179 5.90 52.10 39.25
C GLY A 179 6.16 52.95 38.01
N LEU A 180 5.26 53.91 37.72
CA LEU A 180 5.50 54.90 36.65
C LEU A 180 6.64 55.85 37.06
N VAL A 181 7.57 56.11 36.13
CA VAL A 181 8.50 57.24 36.21
C VAL A 181 8.36 58.07 34.95
N TYR A 182 7.85 59.28 35.10
CA TYR A 182 7.93 60.32 34.07
C TYR A 182 9.35 60.90 34.02
N ALA A 183 9.84 61.16 32.81
CA ALA A 183 10.93 62.09 32.58
C ALA A 183 10.37 63.34 31.89
N VAL A 184 10.18 64.42 32.64
CA VAL A 184 9.83 65.73 32.08
C VAL A 184 11.08 66.32 31.44
N TRP A 185 10.96 66.82 30.21
CA TRP A 185 11.99 67.62 29.58
C TRP A 185 11.48 69.06 29.49
N ASP A 186 12.04 69.94 30.32
CA ASP A 186 11.87 71.38 30.21
C ASP A 186 13.24 72.07 30.10
N SER A 187 13.21 73.25 29.51
CA SER A 187 14.32 73.98 28.92
C SER A 187 15.06 74.88 29.92
N SER A 188 16.35 74.61 30.15
CA SER A 188 17.29 75.64 30.64
C SER A 188 18.76 75.22 30.62
N ARG A 189 19.47 75.53 29.52
CA ARG A 189 20.81 76.17 29.55
C ARG A 189 21.26 76.61 28.15
N GLN A 190 21.95 77.74 28.10
CA GLN A 190 22.38 78.41 26.86
C GLN A 190 23.70 77.85 26.29
N GLU A 191 23.86 78.05 24.98
CA GLU A 191 25.10 78.44 24.30
C GLU A 191 26.37 77.61 24.59
N GLY A 192 26.45 76.47 23.92
CA GLY A 192 27.72 75.90 23.44
C GLY A 192 27.65 75.73 21.91
N MET A 193 28.04 76.75 21.14
CA MET A 193 27.96 76.72 19.67
C MET A 193 29.07 75.86 19.07
N VAL A 194 28.91 74.54 19.14
CA VAL A 194 29.81 73.57 18.53
C VAL A 194 29.64 73.59 17.02
N HIS A 195 30.70 73.97 16.29
CA HIS A 195 30.82 73.68 14.86
C HIS A 195 30.92 72.16 14.64
N LEU A 196 29.78 71.50 14.44
CA LEU A 196 29.75 70.18 13.81
C LEU A 196 30.32 70.31 12.40
N SER A 197 31.31 69.47 12.05
CA SER A 197 31.92 69.51 10.73
C SER A 197 30.91 69.09 9.65
N THR A 198 31.18 69.49 8.41
CA THR A 198 30.34 69.16 7.25
C THR A 198 30.16 67.64 7.05
N GLU A 199 31.07 66.84 7.60
CA GLU A 199 31.05 65.37 7.56
C GLU A 199 29.97 64.76 8.46
N ALA A 200 29.54 65.47 9.52
CA ALA A 200 28.48 65.01 10.42
C ALA A 200 27.10 64.93 9.73
N LYS A 201 26.93 65.56 8.56
CA LYS A 201 25.67 65.55 7.78
C LYS A 201 25.43 64.27 6.96
N GLN A 202 26.31 63.26 7.01
CA GLN A 202 26.15 61.99 6.28
C GLN A 202 25.79 60.78 7.18
N GLN A 203 25.06 61.00 8.28
CA GLN A 203 24.37 59.89 8.95
C GLN A 203 23.15 59.44 8.14
N LEU A 204 23.38 58.51 7.20
CA LEU A 204 22.30 57.81 6.49
C LEU A 204 21.40 57.09 7.50
N SER A 205 20.16 57.56 7.63
CA SER A 205 19.16 56.85 8.43
C SER A 205 18.59 55.68 7.62
N ALA A 206 18.32 54.56 8.27
CA ALA A 206 17.78 53.35 7.62
C ALA A 206 16.47 52.92 8.28
N LEU A 207 15.35 53.30 7.67
CA LEU A 207 14.02 52.91 8.13
C LEU A 207 13.60 51.59 7.49
N ARG A 208 13.08 50.67 8.30
CA ARG A 208 12.53 49.39 7.82
C ARG A 208 11.03 49.34 8.05
N PHE A 209 10.28 49.17 6.97
CA PHE A 209 8.83 49.10 6.98
C PHE A 209 8.36 47.69 6.62
N ILE A 210 7.26 47.25 7.23
CA ILE A 210 6.54 46.03 6.84
C ILE A 210 5.09 46.42 6.53
N PRO A 211 4.74 46.68 5.25
CA PRO A 211 3.37 46.68 4.78
C PRO A 211 2.79 45.27 4.87
N LEU A 212 1.66 45.14 5.57
CA LEU A 212 0.99 43.88 5.85
C LEU A 212 -0.41 43.89 5.23
N ILE A 213 -0.58 43.04 4.22
CA ILE A 213 -1.91 42.69 3.70
C ILE A 213 -2.39 41.50 4.54
N LEU A 214 -3.13 41.77 5.61
CA LEU A 214 -3.87 40.75 6.35
C LEU A 214 -5.22 40.54 5.69
N GLY A 215 -5.48 39.35 5.15
CA GLY A 215 -6.72 39.00 4.45
C GLY A 215 -7.50 37.84 5.08
N PHE A 216 -8.81 37.89 4.97
CA PHE A 216 -9.70 36.75 5.17
C PHE A 216 -10.83 36.77 4.13
N ARG A 217 -11.58 35.69 3.98
CA ARG A 217 -12.76 35.67 3.09
C ARG A 217 -14.05 35.61 3.90
N ASN A 218 -14.99 36.49 3.53
CA ASN A 218 -16.27 36.63 4.22
C ASN A 218 -17.19 35.43 3.96
N ASP A 219 -18.45 35.48 4.37
CA ASP A 219 -19.37 34.33 4.16
C ASP A 219 -19.81 34.18 2.69
N ASP A 220 -19.70 35.25 1.89
CA ASP A 220 -19.89 35.26 0.43
C ASP A 220 -18.62 34.85 -0.35
N GLY A 221 -17.55 34.42 0.34
CA GLY A 221 -16.27 34.03 -0.27
C GLY A 221 -15.39 35.20 -0.76
N ARG A 222 -15.84 36.45 -0.66
CA ARG A 222 -15.08 37.63 -1.12
C ARG A 222 -13.91 37.95 -0.19
N LEU A 223 -12.76 38.29 -0.77
CA LEU A 223 -11.57 38.69 0.00
C LEU A 223 -11.81 40.05 0.63
N GLN A 224 -11.60 40.12 1.93
CA GLN A 224 -11.51 41.38 2.65
C GLN A 224 -10.13 41.49 3.29
N GLU A 225 -9.51 42.65 3.17
CA GLU A 225 -8.23 43.00 3.78
C GLU A 225 -8.41 43.99 4.93
N LEU A 226 -7.55 43.89 5.93
CA LEU A 226 -7.61 44.75 7.11
C LEU A 226 -7.01 46.12 6.81
N ARG A 227 -7.84 47.17 6.92
CA ARG A 227 -7.43 48.57 6.75
C ARG A 227 -7.74 49.41 7.99
N ILE A 228 -6.91 50.42 8.20
CA ILE A 228 -7.18 51.53 9.13
C ILE A 228 -8.27 52.38 8.49
N LYS A 229 -9.47 52.36 9.06
CA LYS A 229 -10.60 53.19 8.62
C LYS A 229 -10.34 54.63 9.06
N THR A 230 -10.34 54.84 10.37
CA THR A 230 -10.08 56.14 11.00
C THR A 230 -9.11 56.01 12.16
N GLU A 231 -8.37 57.08 12.42
CA GLU A 231 -7.42 57.22 13.52
C GLU A 231 -7.74 58.51 14.28
N ILE A 232 -7.84 58.44 15.61
CA ILE A 232 -8.11 59.56 16.50
C ILE A 232 -6.78 60.02 17.10
N SER A 233 -6.35 61.20 16.70
CA SER A 233 -5.14 61.85 17.25
C SER A 233 -5.33 62.21 18.73
N ASP A 234 -4.23 62.47 19.45
CA ASP A 234 -4.25 62.88 20.87
C ASP A 234 -5.04 64.19 21.12
N SER A 235 -5.31 64.96 20.06
CA SER A 235 -6.20 66.14 20.08
C SER A 235 -7.69 65.80 20.10
N GLY A 236 -8.06 64.51 20.08
CA GLY A 236 -9.44 64.03 19.89
C GLY A 236 -9.96 64.12 18.45
N LYS A 237 -9.19 64.71 17.53
CA LYS A 237 -9.58 64.82 16.11
C LYS A 237 -9.39 63.49 15.39
N GLU A 238 -10.51 62.97 14.85
CA GLU A 238 -10.56 61.81 13.98
C GLU A 238 -10.10 62.15 12.54
N ARG A 239 -9.33 61.24 11.93
CA ARG A 239 -8.82 61.32 10.56
C ARG A 239 -9.08 60.01 9.83
N GLU A 240 -9.81 60.07 8.73
CA GLU A 240 -9.95 58.94 7.81
C GLU A 240 -8.63 58.68 7.06
N ARG A 241 -8.26 57.40 6.89
CA ARG A 241 -7.00 56.99 6.25
C ARG A 241 -7.20 55.98 5.13
N ASN A 242 -8.05 54.97 5.31
CA ASN A 242 -8.21 53.82 4.40
C ASN A 242 -6.87 53.13 4.02
N GLN A 243 -5.93 53.11 4.96
CA GLN A 243 -4.55 52.62 4.75
C GLN A 243 -4.40 51.16 5.19
N LEU A 244 -3.56 50.39 4.48
CA LEU A 244 -3.12 49.07 4.94
C LEU A 244 -2.40 49.16 6.29
N LEU A 245 -2.39 48.06 7.04
CA LEU A 245 -1.57 47.92 8.23
C LEU A 245 -0.08 47.99 7.85
N ALA A 246 0.61 49.02 8.33
CA ALA A 246 2.06 49.14 8.21
C ALA A 246 2.70 49.27 9.60
N MET A 247 3.90 48.70 9.75
CA MET A 247 4.70 48.81 10.97
C MET A 247 6.16 49.15 10.66
N VAL A 248 6.82 49.86 11.58
CA VAL A 248 8.26 50.14 11.52
C VAL A 248 8.99 49.11 12.40
N MET A 249 9.99 48.42 11.84
CA MET A 249 10.82 47.51 12.64
C MET A 249 11.72 48.32 13.57
N ARG A 250 11.85 47.88 14.82
CA ARG A 250 12.71 48.52 15.83
C ARG A 250 14.09 47.85 15.85
N LEU A 251 15.11 48.54 16.35
CA LEU A 251 16.47 47.98 16.48
C LEU A 251 16.53 46.69 17.32
N LYS A 252 15.58 46.49 18.25
CA LYS A 252 15.48 45.27 19.08
C LYS A 252 14.95 44.03 18.35
N ASP A 253 14.64 44.13 17.05
CA ASP A 253 13.91 43.11 16.28
C ASP A 253 14.84 42.08 15.61
N ARG A 254 16.12 42.05 16.04
CA ARG A 254 17.19 41.12 15.62
C ARG A 254 17.44 40.97 14.11
N GLY A 255 16.78 41.80 13.28
CA GLY A 255 16.79 41.72 11.82
C GLY A 255 15.68 40.84 11.21
N SER A 256 14.82 40.22 12.03
CA SER A 256 13.78 39.29 11.58
C SER A 256 12.44 40.01 11.37
N TRP A 257 11.96 40.04 10.12
CA TRP A 257 10.62 40.58 9.82
C TRP A 257 9.50 39.69 10.38
N LYS A 258 9.72 38.37 10.57
CA LYS A 258 8.74 37.48 11.22
C LYS A 258 8.54 37.84 12.69
N GLU A 259 9.62 38.10 13.43
CA GLU A 259 9.53 38.57 14.83
C GLU A 259 8.84 39.94 14.92
N ALA A 260 9.11 40.84 13.98
CA ALA A 260 8.44 42.14 13.92
C ALA A 260 6.92 42.00 13.69
N LEU A 261 6.54 41.20 12.70
CA LEU A 261 5.17 40.82 12.38
C LEU A 261 4.44 40.19 13.57
N GLU A 262 5.05 39.19 14.22
CA GLU A 262 4.45 38.46 15.33
C GLU A 262 4.12 39.36 16.53
N ARG A 263 5.06 40.23 16.90
CA ARG A 263 4.84 41.18 18.00
C ARG A 263 3.88 42.30 17.61
N CYS A 264 3.63 42.55 16.33
CA CYS A 264 2.59 43.47 15.89
C CYS A 264 1.19 42.89 16.11
N PHE A 265 0.98 41.60 15.78
CA PHE A 265 -0.28 40.91 16.09
C PHE A 265 -0.55 40.82 17.60
N ASP A 266 0.49 40.61 18.40
CA ASP A 266 0.42 40.61 19.86
C ASP A 266 0.06 42.01 20.41
N ILE A 267 0.83 43.05 20.03
CA ILE A 267 0.64 44.42 20.55
C ILE A 267 -0.66 45.07 20.07
N LYS A 268 -0.99 45.01 18.77
CA LYS A 268 -2.14 45.74 18.22
C LYS A 268 -3.48 45.01 18.39
N PHE A 269 -3.47 43.69 18.41
CA PHE A 269 -4.70 42.89 18.37
C PHE A 269 -4.86 41.90 19.54
N ALA A 270 -3.89 41.87 20.48
CA ALA A 270 -3.85 40.96 21.61
C ALA A 270 -3.91 39.47 21.21
N ILE A 271 -3.20 39.10 20.13
CA ILE A 271 -3.11 37.72 19.63
C ILE A 271 -1.72 37.15 20.02
N PRO A 272 -1.61 36.30 21.06
CA PRO A 272 -0.31 35.83 21.55
C PRO A 272 0.44 35.01 20.51
N GLN A 273 1.76 35.19 20.42
CA GLN A 273 2.67 34.53 19.46
C GLN A 273 2.40 33.02 19.32
N ALA A 274 2.18 32.31 20.44
CA ALA A 274 1.91 30.87 20.47
C ALA A 274 0.60 30.42 19.78
N ALA A 275 -0.34 31.34 19.52
CA ALA A 275 -1.55 31.05 18.75
C ALA A 275 -1.35 31.33 17.24
N GLN A 276 -0.46 32.24 16.87
CA GLN A 276 -0.40 32.84 15.53
C GLN A 276 -0.11 31.84 14.41
N ASP A 277 0.85 30.91 14.59
CA ASP A 277 1.15 29.87 13.59
C ASP A 277 -0.07 28.95 13.31
N GLY A 278 -1.02 28.84 14.26
CA GLY A 278 -2.29 28.12 14.10
C GLY A 278 -3.43 28.94 13.48
N LEU A 279 -3.38 30.28 13.58
CA LEU A 279 -4.40 31.19 13.08
C LEU A 279 -4.10 31.72 11.67
N PHE A 280 -2.82 31.89 11.36
CA PHE A 280 -2.35 32.58 10.16
C PHE A 280 -1.54 31.68 9.23
N HIS A 281 -1.65 31.92 7.93
CA HIS A 281 -0.74 31.44 6.90
C HIS A 281 -0.02 32.65 6.28
N ILE A 282 1.30 32.61 6.19
CA ILE A 282 2.10 33.67 5.57
C ILE A 282 2.48 33.22 4.15
N ALA A 283 1.97 33.90 3.14
CA ALA A 283 2.20 33.55 1.73
C ALA A 283 3.64 33.94 1.34
N LYS A 284 4.55 32.96 1.37
CA LYS A 284 6.01 33.15 1.16
C LYS A 284 6.36 33.52 -0.28
N ASP A 285 5.53 33.12 -1.22
CA ASP A 285 5.56 33.45 -2.65
C ASP A 285 5.10 34.88 -2.94
N ALA A 286 4.20 35.44 -2.10
CA ALA A 286 3.78 36.83 -2.16
C ALA A 286 4.70 37.82 -1.41
N TYR A 287 5.80 37.34 -0.80
CA TYR A 287 6.77 38.20 -0.12
C TYR A 287 7.63 39.00 -1.11
N LYS A 288 7.64 40.32 -0.98
CA LYS A 288 8.47 41.21 -1.83
C LYS A 288 9.31 42.16 -0.99
N TYR A 289 10.64 42.04 -1.11
CA TYR A 289 11.59 43.00 -0.54
C TYR A 289 11.90 44.11 -1.57
N GLU A 290 11.89 45.35 -1.11
CA GLU A 290 12.24 46.53 -1.89
C GLU A 290 13.16 47.43 -1.06
N GLU A 291 14.11 48.11 -1.71
CA GLU A 291 15.02 49.04 -1.05
C GLU A 291 15.27 50.25 -1.96
N TYR A 292 15.06 51.45 -1.41
CA TYR A 292 15.33 52.72 -2.11
C TYR A 292 15.81 53.77 -1.10
N THR A 293 16.46 54.82 -1.59
CA THR A 293 16.90 55.96 -0.79
C THR A 293 16.24 57.24 -1.31
N ALA A 294 15.66 58.02 -0.42
CA ALA A 294 14.99 59.29 -0.71
C ALA A 294 15.23 60.30 0.43
N GLU A 295 14.96 61.59 0.19
CA GLU A 295 14.92 62.58 1.27
C GLU A 295 13.72 62.31 2.18
N SER A 296 13.87 62.48 3.50
CA SER A 296 12.82 62.15 4.45
C SER A 296 11.69 63.17 4.47
N GLU A 297 10.47 62.76 4.12
CA GLU A 297 9.25 63.58 4.26
C GLU A 297 9.04 64.14 5.67
N THR A 298 9.57 63.45 6.70
CA THR A 298 9.45 63.84 8.12
C THR A 298 10.66 64.61 8.66
N VAL A 299 11.79 64.61 7.95
CA VAL A 299 13.05 65.27 8.34
C VAL A 299 13.72 65.83 7.09
N PRO A 300 13.41 67.08 6.70
CA PRO A 300 14.00 67.72 5.53
C PRO A 300 15.53 67.64 5.51
N ASP A 301 16.10 67.61 4.30
CA ASP A 301 17.53 67.44 4.00
C ASP A 301 18.17 66.09 4.45
N MET A 302 17.43 65.17 5.11
CA MET A 302 17.99 63.87 5.53
C MET A 302 17.70 62.75 4.52
N LEU A 303 18.73 62.36 3.77
CA LEU A 303 18.70 61.13 2.96
C LEU A 303 18.49 59.88 3.84
N THR A 304 17.43 59.15 3.53
CA THR A 304 16.91 58.02 4.29
C THR A 304 16.76 56.81 3.38
N THR A 305 17.33 55.67 3.78
CA THR A 305 17.16 54.40 3.06
C THR A 305 15.95 53.66 3.62
N TYR A 306 14.92 53.53 2.79
CA TYR A 306 13.68 52.83 3.05
C TYR A 306 13.82 51.36 2.60
N LYS A 307 13.73 50.44 3.56
CA LYS A 307 13.74 48.99 3.32
C LYS A 307 12.34 48.43 3.60
N THR A 308 11.64 48.01 2.56
CA THR A 308 10.23 47.60 2.61
C THR A 308 10.11 46.09 2.47
N HIS A 309 9.47 45.45 3.45
CA HIS A 309 9.12 44.04 3.42
C HIS A 309 7.61 43.90 3.23
N ASN A 310 7.15 43.76 1.99
CA ASN A 310 5.73 43.52 1.71
C ASN A 310 5.39 42.07 2.09
N VAL A 311 4.41 41.88 2.98
CA VAL A 311 3.99 40.56 3.49
C VAL A 311 2.49 40.39 3.32
N VAL A 312 2.07 39.26 2.73
CA VAL A 312 0.67 38.84 2.68
C VAL A 312 0.43 37.73 3.71
N VAL A 313 -0.60 37.90 4.53
CA VAL A 313 -1.00 36.95 5.58
C VAL A 313 -2.49 36.64 5.42
N THR A 314 -2.83 35.36 5.32
CA THR A 314 -4.22 34.90 5.23
C THR A 314 -4.65 34.19 6.51
N ILE A 315 -5.91 34.39 6.90
CA ILE A 315 -6.49 33.75 8.08
C ILE A 315 -6.94 32.32 7.74
N LYS A 316 -6.43 31.33 8.48
CA LYS A 316 -6.68 29.90 8.28
C LYS A 316 -8.11 29.48 8.65
N ASP A 317 -8.61 30.01 9.75
CA ASP A 317 -9.94 29.74 10.29
C ASP A 317 -10.47 30.99 10.99
N LYS A 318 -11.47 31.63 10.37
CA LYS A 318 -12.09 32.86 10.88
C LYS A 318 -13.03 32.64 12.07
N THR A 319 -13.38 31.40 12.40
CA THR A 319 -14.29 31.07 13.51
C THR A 319 -13.58 30.98 14.87
N ARG A 320 -12.25 31.06 14.86
CA ARG A 320 -11.39 31.03 16.04
C ARG A 320 -11.70 32.18 16.99
N LYS A 321 -12.03 31.85 18.24
CA LYS A 321 -12.31 32.81 19.33
C LYS A 321 -11.19 33.84 19.53
N GLU A 322 -9.96 33.45 19.23
CA GLU A 322 -8.76 34.30 19.30
C GLU A 322 -8.79 35.49 18.32
N LEU A 323 -9.63 35.40 17.28
CA LEU A 323 -9.80 36.41 16.23
C LEU A 323 -11.06 37.30 16.44
N ALA A 324 -11.84 37.08 17.50
CA ALA A 324 -13.04 37.87 17.78
C ALA A 324 -12.71 39.37 17.97
N ASN A 325 -11.51 39.69 18.49
CA ASN A 325 -10.99 41.05 18.61
C ASN A 325 -10.77 41.74 17.26
N LEU A 326 -10.68 40.98 16.15
CA LEU A 326 -10.63 41.49 14.78
C LEU A 326 -12.03 41.60 14.14
N GLY A 327 -13.13 41.48 14.89
CA GLY A 327 -14.49 41.49 14.34
C GLY A 327 -14.88 40.23 13.55
N LEU A 328 -14.10 39.16 13.65
CA LEU A 328 -14.31 37.88 12.96
C LEU A 328 -15.21 36.91 13.77
N PRO A 329 -15.93 35.97 13.11
CA PRO A 329 -15.90 35.61 11.69
C PRO A 329 -16.59 36.60 10.74
N ALA A 330 -17.37 37.55 11.27
CA ALA A 330 -18.35 38.34 10.51
C ALA A 330 -17.80 39.58 9.79
N GLY A 331 -16.47 39.78 9.73
CA GLY A 331 -15.85 40.91 9.02
C GLY A 331 -16.23 42.31 9.53
N LYS A 332 -16.62 42.44 10.80
CA LYS A 332 -17.13 43.71 11.35
C LYS A 332 -16.01 44.71 11.63
N ASP A 333 -16.30 46.00 11.45
CA ASP A 333 -15.47 47.09 11.96
C ASP A 333 -15.22 46.93 13.47
N PHE A 334 -14.00 47.20 13.91
CA PHE A 334 -13.57 47.10 15.31
C PHE A 334 -12.59 48.24 15.66
N SER A 335 -12.17 48.32 16.92
CA SER A 335 -11.20 49.34 17.35
C SER A 335 -10.17 48.78 18.34
N THR A 336 -8.96 49.33 18.33
CA THR A 336 -7.83 48.91 19.18
C THR A 336 -7.30 50.07 20.02
N GLU A 337 -6.37 49.79 20.95
CA GLU A 337 -5.58 50.80 21.67
C GLU A 337 -6.45 51.94 22.25
N ASN A 338 -7.29 51.58 23.23
CA ASN A 338 -8.29 52.46 23.89
C ASN A 338 -9.32 53.12 22.96
N GLY A 339 -9.44 52.65 21.71
CA GLY A 339 -10.34 53.21 20.69
C GLY A 339 -9.69 54.24 19.77
N GLN A 340 -8.38 54.50 19.91
CA GLN A 340 -7.67 55.48 19.06
C GLN A 340 -7.59 55.06 17.59
N THR A 341 -7.59 53.76 17.27
CA THR A 341 -7.63 53.29 15.87
C THR A 341 -8.88 52.47 15.62
N ARG A 342 -9.66 52.84 14.60
CA ARG A 342 -10.79 52.05 14.06
C ARG A 342 -10.37 51.34 12.78
N TRP A 343 -10.65 50.05 12.73
CA TRP A 343 -10.31 49.15 11.64
C TRP A 343 -11.55 48.74 10.85
N THR A 344 -11.35 48.38 9.59
CA THR A 344 -12.39 47.87 8.69
C THR A 344 -11.85 46.77 7.80
N TRP A 345 -12.74 45.87 7.40
CA TRP A 345 -12.47 44.79 6.46
C TRP A 345 -12.93 45.22 5.06
N ALA A 346 -12.06 45.95 4.37
CA ALA A 346 -12.34 46.46 3.03
C ALA A 346 -12.31 45.29 2.02
N PRO A 347 -13.29 45.16 1.11
CA PRO A 347 -13.19 44.18 0.03
C PRO A 347 -11.98 44.49 -0.84
N VAL A 348 -11.17 43.48 -1.16
CA VAL A 348 -10.06 43.61 -2.10
C VAL A 348 -10.65 43.69 -3.50
N THR A 349 -10.61 44.87 -4.10
CA THR A 349 -11.06 45.12 -5.48
C THR A 349 -10.07 44.48 -6.45
N ASN A 350 -10.28 43.18 -6.70
CA ASN A 350 -9.66 42.46 -7.80
C ASN A 350 -10.69 42.35 -8.93
N ASP A 351 -10.67 43.31 -9.85
CA ASP A 351 -11.66 43.46 -10.92
C ASP A 351 -11.88 42.15 -11.71
N LYS A 352 -10.85 41.30 -11.81
CA LYS A 352 -10.90 40.01 -12.51
C LYS A 352 -11.58 38.88 -11.73
N GLU A 353 -11.61 38.92 -10.40
CA GLU A 353 -12.41 37.98 -9.59
C GLU A 353 -13.90 38.27 -9.78
N ASP A 354 -14.29 39.54 -9.73
CA ASP A 354 -15.68 39.97 -9.98
C ASP A 354 -16.08 39.82 -11.45
N GLU A 355 -15.20 40.11 -12.42
CA GLU A 355 -15.42 39.81 -13.85
C GLU A 355 -15.70 38.32 -14.08
N LEU A 356 -14.92 37.43 -13.44
CA LEU A 356 -15.10 35.98 -13.56
C LEU A 356 -16.42 35.51 -12.91
N MET A 357 -16.74 35.98 -11.70
CA MET A 357 -18.01 35.66 -11.05
C MET A 357 -19.20 36.15 -11.88
N GLN A 358 -19.12 37.36 -12.44
CA GLN A 358 -20.15 37.93 -13.29
C GLN A 358 -20.29 37.13 -14.59
N LEU A 359 -19.19 36.75 -15.24
CA LEU A 359 -19.18 35.97 -16.47
C LEU A 359 -19.80 34.59 -16.29
N LEU A 360 -19.49 33.89 -15.19
CA LEU A 360 -20.11 32.61 -14.82
C LEU A 360 -21.62 32.77 -14.60
N SER A 361 -22.02 33.75 -13.77
CA SER A 361 -23.42 34.00 -13.41
C SER A 361 -24.27 34.40 -14.62
N GLN A 362 -23.74 35.23 -15.53
CA GLN A 362 -24.42 35.64 -16.77
C GLN A 362 -24.74 34.46 -17.70
N HIS A 363 -24.00 33.36 -17.60
CA HIS A 363 -24.20 32.15 -18.41
C HIS A 363 -24.91 31.03 -17.62
N GLY A 364 -25.55 31.35 -16.49
CA GLY A 364 -26.37 30.42 -15.72
C GLY A 364 -25.57 29.38 -14.92
N ILE A 365 -24.30 29.64 -14.64
CA ILE A 365 -23.48 28.78 -13.76
C ILE A 365 -23.59 29.33 -12.34
N ASP A 366 -24.12 28.50 -11.44
CA ASP A 366 -24.27 28.87 -10.03
C ASP A 366 -22.92 28.76 -9.31
N VAL A 367 -22.31 29.91 -9.01
CA VAL A 367 -21.03 30.00 -8.31
C VAL A 367 -21.16 29.57 -6.83
N SER A 368 -22.36 29.48 -6.26
CA SER A 368 -22.56 28.98 -4.89
C SER A 368 -22.43 27.45 -4.77
N GLU A 369 -22.54 26.70 -5.88
CA GLU A 369 -22.17 25.27 -5.90
C GLU A 369 -20.64 25.05 -5.87
N PHE A 370 -19.83 26.09 -6.06
CA PHE A 370 -18.38 26.00 -6.04
C PHE A 370 -17.87 26.15 -4.61
N THR A 371 -17.02 25.21 -4.15
CA THR A 371 -16.22 25.50 -2.95
C THR A 371 -15.29 26.68 -3.23
N TRP A 372 -15.02 27.50 -2.21
CA TRP A 372 -14.13 28.65 -2.38
C TRP A 372 -12.76 28.24 -2.97
N GLN A 373 -12.22 27.11 -2.52
CA GLN A 373 -10.98 26.55 -3.03
C GLN A 373 -11.07 26.20 -4.52
N SER A 374 -12.20 25.66 -4.98
CA SER A 374 -12.44 25.43 -6.41
C SER A 374 -12.48 26.75 -7.20
N PHE A 375 -13.09 27.82 -6.67
CA PHE A 375 -13.06 29.11 -7.35
C PHE A 375 -11.64 29.70 -7.45
N VAL A 376 -10.82 29.62 -6.39
CA VAL A 376 -9.38 29.96 -6.46
C VAL A 376 -8.68 29.15 -7.54
N GLU A 377 -8.89 27.83 -7.55
CA GLU A 377 -8.27 26.97 -8.55
C GLU A 377 -8.67 27.35 -9.98
N LEU A 378 -9.94 27.70 -10.22
CA LEU A 378 -10.39 28.17 -11.53
C LEU A 378 -9.79 29.53 -11.91
N TYR A 379 -9.87 30.53 -11.02
CA TYR A 379 -9.31 31.87 -11.24
C TYR A 379 -7.80 31.81 -11.52
N SER A 380 -7.08 31.05 -10.69
CA SER A 380 -5.63 30.84 -10.81
C SER A 380 -5.27 30.06 -12.08
N GLU A 381 -6.07 29.06 -12.46
CA GLU A 381 -5.86 28.30 -13.71
C GLU A 381 -6.05 29.18 -14.96
N VAL A 382 -7.04 30.08 -14.97
CA VAL A 382 -7.36 30.96 -16.10
C VAL A 382 -6.40 32.16 -16.19
N TYR A 383 -6.31 32.96 -15.14
CA TYR A 383 -5.67 34.29 -15.19
C TYR A 383 -4.21 34.32 -14.73
N GLU A 384 -3.81 33.50 -13.75
CA GLU A 384 -2.46 33.54 -13.19
C GLU A 384 -1.50 32.56 -13.90
N LYS A 385 -1.98 31.33 -14.13
CA LYS A 385 -1.19 30.22 -14.68
C LYS A 385 -1.47 29.97 -16.16
N SER A 386 -2.59 30.50 -16.68
CA SER A 386 -3.05 30.35 -18.06
C SER A 386 -3.05 28.90 -18.57
N LEU A 387 -3.44 27.96 -17.70
CA LEU A 387 -3.56 26.52 -17.97
C LEU A 387 -4.93 26.13 -18.56
N SER A 388 -5.88 27.06 -18.54
CA SER A 388 -7.14 26.98 -19.29
C SER A 388 -7.54 28.36 -19.82
N THR A 389 -8.55 28.37 -20.69
CA THR A 389 -9.21 29.60 -21.14
C THR A 389 -10.72 29.43 -21.05
N ILE A 390 -11.44 30.50 -20.80
CA ILE A 390 -12.90 30.52 -20.84
C ILE A 390 -13.35 31.21 -22.13
N GLN A 391 -14.28 30.60 -22.86
CA GLN A 391 -14.79 31.07 -24.14
C GLN A 391 -16.30 30.84 -24.21
N ILE A 392 -17.04 31.74 -24.84
CA ILE A 392 -18.46 31.52 -25.16
C ILE A 392 -18.52 30.74 -26.48
N VAL A 393 -19.18 29.58 -26.47
CA VAL A 393 -19.35 28.70 -27.63
C VAL A 393 -20.82 28.28 -27.69
N ASP A 394 -21.50 28.57 -28.80
CA ASP A 394 -22.93 28.30 -29.00
C ASP A 394 -23.83 28.88 -27.88
N GLY A 395 -23.45 30.05 -27.35
CA GLY A 395 -24.12 30.72 -26.22
C GLY A 395 -23.85 30.10 -24.85
N GLN A 396 -23.11 28.99 -24.76
CA GLN A 396 -22.69 28.37 -23.51
C GLN A 396 -21.28 28.81 -23.12
N LEU A 397 -21.04 28.99 -21.82
CA LEU A 397 -19.70 29.25 -21.32
C LEU A 397 -18.90 27.94 -21.25
N VAL A 398 -17.76 27.90 -21.94
CA VAL A 398 -16.92 26.71 -22.11
C VAL A 398 -15.49 26.98 -21.62
N ARG A 399 -15.04 26.15 -20.68
CA ARG A 399 -13.65 26.12 -20.22
C ARG A 399 -12.84 25.18 -21.12
N LYS A 400 -11.91 25.71 -21.91
CA LYS A 400 -10.98 24.91 -22.73
C LYS A 400 -9.68 24.67 -21.98
N VAL A 401 -9.30 23.40 -21.82
CA VAL A 401 -8.07 22.95 -21.15
C VAL A 401 -7.25 22.15 -22.15
N ARG A 402 -5.99 22.51 -22.35
CA ARG A 402 -5.06 21.72 -23.18
C ARG A 402 -4.30 20.75 -22.30
N VAL A 403 -4.19 19.48 -22.69
CA VAL A 403 -3.52 18.43 -21.89
C VAL A 403 -2.61 17.60 -22.78
N VAL A 404 -1.33 17.48 -22.41
CA VAL A 404 -0.43 16.51 -23.04
C VAL A 404 -0.47 15.19 -22.26
N LYS A 405 -0.58 14.06 -22.97
CA LYS A 405 -0.31 12.71 -22.44
C LYS A 405 0.91 12.15 -23.17
N VAL A 406 1.95 11.76 -22.44
CA VAL A 406 3.17 11.18 -22.98
C VAL A 406 3.19 9.67 -22.72
N TRP A 407 3.10 8.91 -23.80
CA TRP A 407 3.37 7.49 -23.85
C TRP A 407 4.88 7.31 -24.01
N LEU A 408 5.61 7.12 -22.91
CA LEU A 408 7.04 6.79 -22.96
C LEU A 408 7.21 5.29 -23.17
N GLU A 409 7.82 4.90 -24.27
CA GLU A 409 7.88 3.53 -24.80
C GLU A 409 9.33 3.04 -24.89
N ALA A 410 9.59 1.76 -24.59
CA ALA A 410 10.93 1.17 -24.68
C ALA A 410 10.87 -0.29 -25.16
N ASN A 411 11.80 -0.70 -26.02
CA ASN A 411 11.89 -2.07 -26.52
C ASN A 411 12.79 -2.91 -25.60
N LEU A 412 12.18 -3.68 -24.70
CA LEU A 412 12.85 -4.46 -23.67
C LEU A 412 12.64 -5.96 -23.96
N LEU A 413 13.73 -6.73 -24.02
CA LEU A 413 13.70 -8.17 -24.36
C LEU A 413 12.92 -8.46 -25.67
N SER A 414 13.13 -7.62 -26.69
CA SER A 414 12.41 -7.65 -27.97
C SER A 414 10.89 -7.45 -27.89
N GLN A 415 10.38 -6.88 -26.80
CA GLN A 415 8.97 -6.56 -26.62
C GLN A 415 8.78 -5.09 -26.23
N LYS A 416 7.78 -4.44 -26.82
CA LYS A 416 7.46 -3.05 -26.54
C LYS A 416 6.81 -2.91 -25.17
N HIS A 417 7.41 -2.08 -24.33
CA HIS A 417 6.91 -1.73 -22.99
C HIS A 417 6.58 -0.24 -22.93
N VAL A 418 5.64 0.13 -22.06
CA VAL A 418 5.22 1.51 -21.81
C VAL A 418 5.38 1.81 -20.32
N LEU A 419 5.84 3.02 -20.00
CA LEU A 419 5.89 3.52 -18.63
C LEU A 419 4.51 4.00 -18.15
N ILE A 420 4.00 3.43 -17.05
CA ILE A 420 2.72 3.85 -16.45
C ILE A 420 2.83 4.07 -14.94
N ILE A 421 1.91 4.86 -14.38
CA ILE A 421 1.79 5.08 -12.93
C ILE A 421 1.10 3.87 -12.29
N LYS A 422 1.75 3.26 -11.30
CA LYS A 422 1.21 2.15 -10.50
C LYS A 422 0.50 2.65 -9.22
N THR A 423 1.10 3.61 -8.51
CA THR A 423 0.51 4.22 -7.30
C THR A 423 0.87 5.70 -7.17
N LYS A 424 -0.04 6.55 -6.68
CA LYS A 424 0.24 7.92 -6.24
C LYS A 424 -0.02 8.05 -4.75
N GLN A 425 0.90 8.62 -3.99
CA GLN A 425 0.70 9.05 -2.61
C GLN A 425 0.66 10.58 -2.56
N GLN A 426 -0.34 11.14 -1.88
CA GLN A 426 -0.56 12.58 -1.71
C GLN A 426 -1.37 12.80 -0.42
N GLN A 427 -1.06 13.83 0.37
CA GLN A 427 -1.72 14.13 1.66
C GLN A 427 -1.83 12.88 2.57
N GLY A 428 -0.76 12.08 2.64
CA GLY A 428 -0.70 10.80 3.37
C GLY A 428 -1.52 9.65 2.77
N ARG A 429 -2.45 9.88 1.84
CA ARG A 429 -3.31 8.87 1.22
C ARG A 429 -2.59 8.18 0.06
N VAL A 430 -2.61 6.83 0.04
CA VAL A 430 -2.03 6.02 -1.05
C VAL A 430 -3.12 5.56 -2.02
N GLN A 431 -3.16 6.16 -3.20
CA GLN A 431 -4.04 5.75 -4.30
C GLN A 431 -3.36 4.68 -5.15
N ASN A 432 -3.83 3.44 -5.06
CA ASN A 432 -3.48 2.38 -6.00
C ASN A 432 -4.21 2.62 -7.32
N ILE A 433 -3.48 2.93 -8.41
CA ILE A 433 -4.11 3.30 -9.68
C ILE A 433 -4.41 2.02 -10.48
N ARG A 434 -5.67 1.60 -10.46
CA ARG A 434 -6.14 0.40 -11.20
C ARG A 434 -6.32 0.63 -12.71
N SER A 435 -6.55 1.88 -13.12
CA SER A 435 -6.63 2.26 -14.54
C SER A 435 -5.24 2.55 -15.10
N ILE A 436 -5.02 2.23 -16.37
CA ILE A 436 -3.81 2.66 -17.08
C ILE A 436 -3.73 4.20 -17.01
N ARG A 437 -2.65 4.73 -16.44
CA ARG A 437 -2.33 6.16 -16.48
C ARG A 437 -0.89 6.36 -16.93
N THR A 438 -0.76 7.00 -18.09
CA THR A 438 0.50 7.49 -18.63
C THR A 438 0.91 8.80 -17.96
N LEU A 439 2.05 9.36 -18.37
CA LEU A 439 2.53 10.65 -17.92
C LEU A 439 1.66 11.76 -18.52
N SER A 440 1.13 12.67 -17.70
CA SER A 440 0.22 13.72 -18.18
C SER A 440 0.36 15.06 -17.45
N MET A 441 0.12 16.14 -18.19
CA MET A 441 0.27 17.53 -17.72
C MET A 441 -0.72 18.47 -18.44
N ARG A 442 -1.29 19.44 -17.71
CA ARG A 442 -2.02 20.56 -18.32
C ARG A 442 -1.01 21.49 -19.00
N MET A 443 -1.31 21.92 -20.21
CA MET A 443 -0.48 22.84 -21.00
C MET A 443 -0.92 24.28 -20.78
N ARG A 444 0.02 25.23 -20.87
CA ARG A 444 -0.32 26.66 -20.88
C ARG A 444 -0.94 27.03 -22.23
N ALA A 445 -1.81 28.05 -22.26
CA ALA A 445 -2.67 28.37 -23.41
C ALA A 445 -1.90 28.44 -24.76
N MET A 446 -0.75 29.12 -24.78
CA MET A 446 0.11 29.31 -25.97
C MET A 446 1.28 28.32 -26.08
N GLN A 447 1.41 27.35 -25.17
CA GLN A 447 2.52 26.39 -25.15
C GLN A 447 2.44 25.42 -26.32
N GLN A 448 3.58 25.09 -26.96
CA GLN A 448 3.61 24.02 -27.95
C GLN A 448 3.61 22.66 -27.27
N TRP A 449 3.11 21.63 -27.96
CA TRP A 449 3.06 20.29 -27.36
C TRP A 449 4.46 19.73 -27.12
N ALA A 450 5.45 20.08 -27.94
CA ALA A 450 6.85 19.68 -27.75
C ALA A 450 7.43 20.22 -26.43
N ASP A 451 7.28 21.53 -26.17
CA ASP A 451 7.69 22.16 -24.91
C ASP A 451 7.00 21.49 -23.71
N ALA A 452 5.70 21.19 -23.85
CA ALA A 452 4.92 20.53 -22.80
C ALA A 452 5.33 19.07 -22.57
N VAL A 453 5.73 18.32 -23.61
CA VAL A 453 6.35 16.99 -23.47
C VAL A 453 7.66 17.13 -22.67
N SER A 454 8.51 18.10 -23.02
CA SER A 454 9.82 18.27 -22.38
C SER A 454 9.71 18.68 -20.91
N GLU A 455 8.90 19.70 -20.62
CA GLU A 455 8.57 20.13 -19.26
C GLU A 455 7.93 19.00 -18.45
N ALA A 456 7.05 18.19 -19.05
CA ALA A 456 6.42 17.07 -18.34
C ALA A 456 7.39 15.90 -18.08
N LEU A 457 8.28 15.55 -19.01
CA LEU A 457 9.33 14.54 -18.80
C LEU A 457 10.31 14.98 -17.70
N PHE A 458 10.70 16.26 -17.70
CA PHE A 458 11.56 16.84 -16.66
C PHE A 458 10.86 16.86 -15.28
N LEU A 459 9.68 17.49 -15.16
CA LEU A 459 8.99 17.67 -13.87
C LEU A 459 8.40 16.38 -13.28
N ARG A 460 8.27 15.29 -14.05
CA ARG A 460 7.63 14.04 -13.59
C ARG A 460 8.58 12.84 -13.49
N LEU A 461 9.69 12.84 -14.24
CA LEU A 461 10.68 11.75 -14.28
C LEU A 461 12.13 12.23 -14.06
N GLY A 462 12.38 13.54 -14.05
CA GLY A 462 13.72 14.12 -13.86
C GLY A 462 14.62 14.09 -15.10
N ILE A 463 14.06 13.81 -16.29
CA ILE A 463 14.85 13.63 -17.52
C ILE A 463 15.29 14.99 -18.09
N PRO A 464 16.60 15.33 -18.10
CA PRO A 464 17.08 16.63 -18.60
C PRO A 464 16.87 16.77 -20.10
N GLU A 465 16.60 17.99 -20.58
CA GLU A 465 16.28 18.25 -21.99
C GLU A 465 17.33 17.69 -22.97
N GLN A 466 18.63 17.86 -22.68
CA GLN A 466 19.72 17.27 -23.49
C GLN A 466 19.58 15.74 -23.60
N GLN A 467 19.26 15.05 -22.50
CA GLN A 467 19.06 13.59 -22.53
C GLN A 467 17.80 13.20 -23.32
N GLN A 468 16.77 14.05 -23.34
CA GLN A 468 15.60 13.85 -24.20
C GLN A 468 15.99 13.96 -25.68
N GLN A 469 16.71 15.02 -26.05
CA GLN A 469 17.16 15.26 -27.43
C GLN A 469 18.14 14.17 -27.93
N GLU A 470 19.01 13.63 -27.06
CA GLU A 470 19.98 12.59 -27.42
C GLU A 470 19.41 11.17 -27.49
N LEU A 471 18.44 10.82 -26.63
CA LEU A 471 18.06 9.41 -26.39
C LEU A 471 16.56 9.10 -26.56
N LEU A 472 15.71 10.09 -26.83
CA LEU A 472 14.29 9.89 -27.12
C LEU A 472 13.97 10.30 -28.57
N SER A 473 13.02 9.59 -29.19
CA SER A 473 12.44 9.98 -30.48
C SER A 473 10.93 10.08 -30.37
N VAL A 474 10.33 11.17 -30.87
CA VAL A 474 8.86 11.29 -30.95
C VAL A 474 8.38 10.51 -32.18
N THR A 475 7.61 9.46 -31.97
CA THR A 475 7.18 8.52 -33.02
C THR A 475 5.77 8.79 -33.55
N ASN A 476 4.90 9.41 -32.74
CA ASN A 476 3.57 9.85 -33.16
C ASN A 476 3.06 10.98 -32.25
N SER A 477 2.19 11.84 -32.78
CA SER A 477 1.38 12.79 -32.00
C SER A 477 -0.04 12.87 -32.56
N GLU A 478 -1.01 12.54 -31.71
CA GLU A 478 -2.44 12.55 -32.02
C GLU A 478 -3.13 13.63 -31.18
N THR A 479 -4.16 14.31 -31.72
CA THR A 479 -4.95 15.28 -30.96
C THR A 479 -6.43 14.93 -31.06
N ARG A 480 -7.11 14.88 -29.91
CA ARG A 480 -8.55 14.65 -29.80
C ARG A 480 -9.17 15.59 -28.77
N GLU A 481 -10.48 15.80 -28.85
CA GLU A 481 -11.21 16.60 -27.85
C GLU A 481 -12.18 15.72 -27.06
N GLU A 482 -12.17 15.86 -25.73
CA GLU A 482 -13.09 15.20 -24.80
C GLU A 482 -13.93 16.26 -24.08
N VAL A 483 -15.25 16.08 -23.97
CA VAL A 483 -16.17 17.07 -23.37
C VAL A 483 -16.80 16.49 -22.10
N GLU A 484 -16.48 17.09 -20.95
CA GLU A 484 -16.98 16.68 -19.64
C GLU A 484 -17.38 17.91 -18.81
N PHE A 485 -18.27 17.72 -17.83
CA PHE A 485 -18.46 18.72 -16.77
C PHE A 485 -17.44 18.48 -15.67
N SER A 486 -16.80 19.55 -15.19
CA SER A 486 -15.79 19.44 -14.13
C SER A 486 -16.47 19.17 -12.79
N VAL A 487 -16.11 18.09 -12.10
CA VAL A 487 -16.62 17.81 -10.74
C VAL A 487 -16.23 18.92 -9.75
N SER A 488 -15.13 19.64 -10.00
CA SER A 488 -14.71 20.81 -9.22
C SER A 488 -15.48 22.09 -9.58
N PHE A 489 -16.08 22.17 -10.78
CA PHE A 489 -16.76 23.36 -11.30
C PHE A 489 -18.14 22.94 -11.86
N PRO A 490 -19.15 22.72 -10.99
CA PRO A 490 -20.50 22.38 -11.41
C PRO A 490 -21.05 23.37 -12.45
N GLY A 491 -21.88 22.88 -13.37
CA GLY A 491 -22.39 23.66 -14.52
C GLY A 491 -21.37 24.08 -15.59
N LEU A 492 -20.07 24.22 -15.25
CA LEU A 492 -19.04 24.69 -16.19
C LEU A 492 -18.56 23.56 -17.13
N LYS A 493 -19.16 23.54 -18.33
CA LYS A 493 -18.78 22.68 -19.45
C LYS A 493 -17.29 22.83 -19.77
N THR A 494 -16.54 21.74 -19.68
CA THR A 494 -15.11 21.71 -19.98
C THR A 494 -14.84 20.92 -21.26
N VAL A 495 -14.02 21.49 -22.14
CA VAL A 495 -13.45 20.80 -23.31
C VAL A 495 -11.97 20.56 -23.05
N TYR A 496 -11.57 19.30 -23.00
CA TYR A 496 -10.17 18.88 -22.91
C TYR A 496 -9.64 18.61 -24.31
N THR A 497 -8.83 19.53 -24.85
CA THR A 497 -8.02 19.26 -26.05
C THR A 497 -6.81 18.43 -25.63
N ILE A 498 -6.88 17.12 -25.86
CA ILE A 498 -5.87 16.14 -25.43
C ILE A 498 -4.92 15.84 -26.59
N ILE A 499 -3.63 16.07 -26.36
CA ILE A 499 -2.55 15.75 -27.29
C ILE A 499 -1.81 14.51 -26.75
N GLU A 500 -1.97 13.36 -27.40
CA GLU A 500 -1.31 12.11 -27.04
C GLU A 500 -0.05 11.92 -27.88
N VAL A 501 1.11 11.97 -27.23
CA VAL A 501 2.43 11.90 -27.87
C VAL A 501 3.12 10.59 -27.48
N ARG A 502 3.69 9.88 -28.45
CA ARG A 502 4.51 8.69 -28.23
C ARG A 502 6.00 9.04 -28.34
N CYS A 503 6.76 8.69 -27.31
CA CYS A 503 8.20 8.92 -27.23
C CYS A 503 8.90 7.57 -27.03
N GLU A 504 9.74 7.16 -27.98
CA GLU A 504 10.49 5.90 -27.93
C GLU A 504 11.90 6.14 -27.38
N VAL A 505 12.31 5.30 -26.42
CA VAL A 505 13.67 5.26 -25.87
C VAL A 505 14.60 4.56 -26.86
N LEU A 506 15.47 5.34 -27.52
CA LEU A 506 16.32 4.87 -28.63
C LEU A 506 17.36 3.81 -28.20
N ASN A 507 17.92 3.96 -27.01
CA ASN A 507 18.83 2.98 -26.41
C ASN A 507 18.43 2.69 -24.96
N PRO A 508 17.56 1.70 -24.70
CA PRO A 508 17.17 1.32 -23.34
C PRO A 508 18.31 0.72 -22.49
N GLN A 509 19.48 0.42 -23.09
CA GLN A 509 20.67 -0.09 -22.40
C GLN A 509 21.64 1.02 -21.97
N ASP A 510 21.37 2.29 -22.28
CA ASP A 510 22.18 3.41 -21.79
C ASP A 510 22.03 3.54 -20.26
N GLN A 511 23.15 3.54 -19.54
CA GLN A 511 23.17 3.62 -18.07
C GLN A 511 22.50 4.91 -17.54
N ARG A 512 22.40 5.95 -18.36
CA ARG A 512 21.67 7.19 -18.04
C ARG A 512 20.16 6.97 -17.85
N TRP A 513 19.61 5.78 -18.14
CA TRP A 513 18.21 5.44 -17.85
C TRP A 513 18.00 4.64 -16.56
N GLN A 514 19.05 4.37 -15.77
CA GLN A 514 18.93 3.56 -14.55
C GLN A 514 17.97 4.18 -13.51
N TYR A 515 17.87 5.51 -13.43
CA TYR A 515 16.94 6.19 -12.52
C TYR A 515 15.46 6.09 -12.93
N ILE A 516 15.17 5.68 -14.17
CA ILE A 516 13.83 5.26 -14.63
C ILE A 516 13.71 3.74 -14.81
N GLY A 517 14.56 2.95 -14.14
CA GLY A 517 14.45 1.48 -14.06
C GLY A 517 14.82 0.71 -15.33
N LEU A 518 15.43 1.35 -16.33
CA LEU A 518 15.95 0.67 -17.53
C LEU A 518 17.43 0.30 -17.34
N PRO A 519 17.95 -0.76 -18.02
CA PRO A 519 17.25 -1.66 -18.94
C PRO A 519 16.32 -2.69 -18.27
N SER A 520 16.40 -2.85 -16.94
CA SER A 520 15.76 -3.95 -16.19
C SER A 520 14.22 -3.99 -16.18
N ALA A 521 13.54 -2.96 -16.68
CA ALA A 521 12.09 -2.74 -16.52
C ALA A 521 11.62 -2.57 -15.05
N GLU A 522 12.50 -2.10 -14.16
CA GLU A 522 12.24 -1.99 -12.72
C GLU A 522 11.19 -0.91 -12.40
N ASP A 523 10.32 -1.21 -11.42
CA ASP A 523 9.43 -0.20 -10.80
C ASP A 523 10.27 0.83 -10.02
N PHE A 524 10.11 2.12 -10.29
CA PHE A 524 10.78 3.21 -9.57
C PHE A 524 9.78 4.20 -8.95
N THR A 525 10.24 5.09 -8.07
CA THR A 525 9.39 6.11 -7.43
C THR A 525 10.03 7.48 -7.56
N PHE A 526 9.29 8.42 -8.17
CA PHE A 526 9.67 9.83 -8.22
C PHE A 526 8.93 10.59 -7.11
N CYS A 527 9.60 11.54 -6.46
CA CYS A 527 9.00 12.37 -5.41
C CYS A 527 9.17 13.85 -5.78
N ARG A 528 8.11 14.65 -5.56
CA ARG A 528 8.16 16.11 -5.70
C ARG A 528 7.42 16.79 -4.56
N GLN A 529 7.75 18.06 -4.35
CA GLN A 529 6.86 18.98 -3.64
C GLN A 529 5.81 19.52 -4.61
N GLU A 530 4.57 19.62 -4.17
CA GLU A 530 3.43 20.18 -4.91
C GLU A 530 2.75 21.21 -4.00
N GLN A 531 2.73 22.48 -4.41
CA GLN A 531 2.13 23.55 -3.63
C GLN A 531 0.60 23.44 -3.73
N LEU A 532 -0.06 23.35 -2.57
CA LEU A 532 -1.51 23.30 -2.44
C LEU A 532 -2.12 24.70 -2.61
N ALA A 533 -3.43 24.77 -2.86
CA ALA A 533 -4.17 26.05 -2.87
C ALA A 533 -4.15 26.80 -1.51
N THR A 534 -3.69 26.15 -0.43
CA THR A 534 -3.43 26.76 0.89
C THR A 534 -2.06 27.41 1.00
N GLY A 535 -1.22 27.38 -0.05
CA GLY A 535 0.18 27.84 -0.02
C GLY A 535 1.15 26.86 0.64
N GLU A 536 0.66 25.79 1.25
CA GLU A 536 1.47 24.74 1.88
C GLU A 536 2.01 23.74 0.85
N TYR A 537 3.18 23.16 1.08
CA TYR A 537 3.78 22.17 0.17
C TYR A 537 3.52 20.75 0.65
N ASP A 538 2.89 19.93 -0.18
CA ASP A 538 2.69 18.49 0.06
C ASP A 538 3.73 17.66 -0.72
N MET A 539 4.05 16.48 -0.20
CA MET A 539 5.02 15.54 -0.81
C MET A 539 4.29 14.48 -1.63
N VAL A 540 4.38 14.61 -2.95
CA VAL A 540 3.74 13.71 -3.91
C VAL A 540 4.72 12.63 -4.35
N LEU A 541 4.51 11.39 -3.89
CA LEU A 541 5.27 10.23 -4.35
C LEU A 541 4.49 9.54 -5.47
N THR A 542 5.08 9.46 -6.66
CA THR A 542 4.52 8.78 -7.83
C THR A 542 5.37 7.56 -8.14
N ARG A 543 4.81 6.36 -7.95
CA ARG A 543 5.45 5.09 -8.27
C ARG A 543 5.10 4.68 -9.70
N TRP A 544 6.11 4.57 -10.53
CA TRP A 544 6.01 4.17 -11.93
C TRP A 544 6.42 2.71 -12.11
N GLY A 545 6.05 2.12 -13.23
CA GLY A 545 6.49 0.79 -13.62
C GLY A 545 6.26 0.51 -15.09
N TRP A 546 7.25 -0.10 -15.74
CA TRP A 546 7.17 -0.56 -17.11
C TRP A 546 6.17 -1.71 -17.23
N THR A 547 5.35 -1.69 -18.28
CA THR A 547 4.26 -2.64 -18.50
C THR A 547 4.22 -3.01 -19.97
N ASN A 548 3.85 -4.25 -20.31
CA ASN A 548 3.87 -4.70 -21.70
C ASN A 548 2.81 -3.94 -22.52
N ALA A 549 3.16 -3.52 -23.74
CA ALA A 549 2.21 -2.82 -24.62
C ALA A 549 0.97 -3.67 -24.94
N THR A 550 1.11 -5.00 -25.03
CA THR A 550 -0.03 -5.90 -25.30
C THR A 550 -0.97 -6.06 -24.10
N GLU A 551 -0.44 -6.03 -22.87
CA GLU A 551 -1.23 -5.98 -21.63
C GLU A 551 -2.01 -4.66 -21.53
N ILE A 552 -1.35 -3.55 -21.90
CA ILE A 552 -1.96 -2.23 -21.98
C ILE A 552 -3.03 -2.16 -23.07
N GLU A 553 -2.82 -2.73 -24.24
CA GLU A 553 -3.85 -2.81 -25.28
C GLU A 553 -5.05 -3.66 -24.86
N TYR A 554 -4.82 -4.78 -24.17
CA TYR A 554 -5.88 -5.65 -23.67
C TYR A 554 -6.75 -4.95 -22.60
N GLU A 555 -6.13 -4.33 -21.60
CA GLU A 555 -6.86 -3.56 -20.57
C GLU A 555 -7.46 -2.25 -21.15
N SER A 556 -6.85 -1.65 -22.19
CA SER A 556 -7.47 -0.54 -22.92
C SER A 556 -8.70 -0.98 -23.70
N ARG A 557 -8.69 -2.15 -24.36
CA ARG A 557 -9.88 -2.71 -25.05
C ARG A 557 -11.03 -2.99 -24.08
N LYS A 558 -10.74 -3.42 -22.85
CA LYS A 558 -11.75 -3.50 -21.76
C LYS A 558 -12.24 -2.13 -21.28
N GLY A 559 -11.36 -1.14 -21.23
CA GLY A 559 -11.66 0.21 -20.75
C GLY A 559 -12.22 1.19 -21.79
N LEU A 560 -12.18 0.83 -23.08
CA LEU A 560 -12.47 1.74 -24.21
C LEU A 560 -13.94 2.16 -24.32
N SER A 561 -14.84 1.51 -23.59
CA SER A 561 -16.22 1.98 -23.37
C SER A 561 -16.38 2.65 -22.01
N ARG A 562 -15.63 3.72 -21.77
CA ARG A 562 -16.14 4.86 -20.99
C ARG A 562 -16.84 5.79 -21.98
N PRO A 563 -18.19 5.80 -22.06
CA PRO A 563 -18.88 6.73 -22.95
C PRO A 563 -18.56 8.16 -22.56
N SER A 564 -18.48 9.05 -23.54
CA SER A 564 -18.51 10.48 -23.29
C SER A 564 -19.75 10.81 -22.46
N HIS A 565 -19.67 11.83 -21.59
CA HIS A 565 -20.86 12.22 -20.83
C HIS A 565 -21.98 12.81 -21.71
N TYR A 566 -21.70 13.00 -23.00
CA TYR A 566 -22.62 13.41 -24.08
C TYR A 566 -23.06 12.27 -25.02
N ASP A 567 -22.57 11.04 -24.89
CA ASP A 567 -22.98 9.92 -25.76
C ASP A 567 -24.42 9.47 -25.43
N ALA A 568 -25.37 9.71 -26.34
CA ALA A 568 -26.76 9.26 -26.18
C ALA A 568 -26.91 7.72 -26.11
N ASN A 569 -25.88 6.96 -26.51
CA ASN A 569 -25.83 5.50 -26.39
C ASN A 569 -25.31 4.98 -25.03
N LYS A 570 -25.06 5.87 -24.05
CA LYS A 570 -24.62 5.52 -22.69
C LYS A 570 -25.50 4.46 -22.03
N ASP A 571 -26.81 4.52 -22.29
CA ASP A 571 -27.82 3.59 -21.79
C ASP A 571 -27.72 2.18 -22.40
N GLN A 572 -26.98 1.97 -23.49
CA GLN A 572 -26.72 0.62 -24.00
C GLN A 572 -25.41 0.04 -23.45
N ALA A 573 -24.32 0.80 -23.43
CA ALA A 573 -23.03 0.30 -22.93
C ALA A 573 -23.02 0.11 -21.40
N SER A 574 -23.60 1.05 -20.65
CA SER A 574 -23.75 0.92 -19.19
C SER A 574 -24.67 -0.25 -18.83
N LEU A 575 -25.82 -0.36 -19.53
CA LEU A 575 -26.78 -1.45 -19.33
C LEU A 575 -26.18 -2.81 -19.72
N ALA A 576 -25.34 -2.90 -20.76
CA ALA A 576 -24.66 -4.14 -21.13
C ALA A 576 -23.67 -4.60 -20.05
N MET A 577 -22.88 -3.67 -19.46
CA MET A 577 -21.98 -4.00 -18.35
C MET A 577 -22.75 -4.33 -17.06
N GLN A 578 -23.90 -3.69 -16.83
CA GLN A 578 -24.82 -4.05 -15.74
C GLN A 578 -25.48 -5.42 -15.95
N LEU A 579 -25.87 -5.77 -17.19
CA LEU A 579 -26.37 -7.10 -17.55
C LEU A 579 -25.31 -8.20 -17.37
N ASP A 580 -24.06 -7.91 -17.71
CA ASP A 580 -22.95 -8.86 -17.48
C ASP A 580 -22.71 -9.06 -15.97
N LYS A 581 -22.72 -7.99 -15.18
CA LYS A 581 -22.71 -8.09 -13.70
C LYS A 581 -23.90 -8.89 -13.16
N SER A 582 -25.13 -8.60 -13.59
CA SER A 582 -26.34 -9.26 -13.08
C SER A 582 -26.46 -10.73 -13.47
N LYS A 583 -25.66 -11.20 -14.44
CA LYS A 583 -25.48 -12.64 -14.76
C LYS A 583 -24.44 -13.33 -13.87
N LYS A 584 -23.62 -12.58 -13.15
CA LYS A 584 -22.47 -13.05 -12.36
C LYS A 584 -22.68 -12.91 -10.83
N GLN A 585 -23.64 -12.08 -10.45
CA GLN A 585 -23.99 -11.72 -9.08
C GLN A 585 -25.41 -12.24 -8.74
N VAL A 586 -25.68 -12.44 -7.45
CA VAL A 586 -27.05 -12.68 -6.96
C VAL A 586 -27.75 -11.34 -6.70
N VAL A 587 -29.08 -11.32 -6.64
CA VAL A 587 -29.84 -10.09 -6.32
C VAL A 587 -29.70 -9.79 -4.83
N PRO A 588 -29.09 -8.65 -4.42
CA PRO A 588 -28.95 -8.31 -3.02
C PRO A 588 -30.31 -7.98 -2.38
N PRO A 589 -30.46 -8.17 -1.04
CA PRO A 589 -31.63 -7.71 -0.29
C PRO A 589 -31.94 -6.23 -0.51
N GLU A 590 -33.21 -5.85 -0.31
CA GLU A 590 -33.61 -4.44 -0.35
C GLU A 590 -32.76 -3.60 0.62
N PRO A 591 -32.25 -2.42 0.16
CA PRO A 591 -31.48 -1.51 1.00
C PRO A 591 -32.16 -1.22 2.33
N LEU A 592 -31.36 -1.15 3.40
CA LEU A 592 -31.83 -0.97 4.77
C LEU A 592 -31.49 0.45 5.24
N PRO A 593 -32.41 1.42 5.11
CA PRO A 593 -32.16 2.81 5.49
C PRO A 593 -31.94 2.95 6.99
N VAL A 594 -30.95 3.76 7.38
CA VAL A 594 -30.64 4.06 8.79
C VAL A 594 -30.37 5.54 9.04
N SER A 595 -31.02 6.09 10.06
CA SER A 595 -30.82 7.45 10.59
C SER A 595 -30.12 7.45 11.96
N GLY A 596 -29.72 8.62 12.46
CA GLY A 596 -29.13 8.76 13.81
C GLY A 596 -27.62 8.50 13.92
N LYS A 597 -27.12 8.43 15.17
CA LYS A 597 -25.68 8.41 15.50
C LYS A 597 -25.34 7.45 16.67
N ASP A 598 -26.23 6.51 16.95
CA ASP A 598 -26.26 5.77 18.22
C ASP A 598 -25.10 4.76 18.35
N GLU A 599 -24.66 4.50 19.57
CA GLU A 599 -23.37 3.84 19.89
C GLU A 599 -23.23 2.40 19.39
N LEU A 600 -24.36 1.71 19.15
CA LEU A 600 -24.43 0.34 18.63
C LEU A 600 -25.52 0.20 17.55
N LEU A 601 -25.27 0.82 16.38
CA LEU A 601 -26.17 0.78 15.21
C LEU A 601 -26.69 -0.65 14.91
N ILE A 602 -25.82 -1.65 14.98
CA ILE A 602 -26.18 -3.05 14.69
C ILE A 602 -27.31 -3.59 15.58
N MET A 603 -27.30 -3.30 16.89
CA MET A 603 -28.37 -3.74 17.80
C MET A 603 -29.73 -3.16 17.40
N ARG A 604 -29.76 -1.87 17.06
CA ARG A 604 -30.98 -1.16 16.69
C ARG A 604 -31.51 -1.55 15.30
N VAL A 605 -30.63 -1.92 14.36
CA VAL A 605 -31.00 -2.42 13.03
C VAL A 605 -31.54 -3.86 13.11
N MET A 606 -31.02 -4.65 14.04
CA MET A 606 -31.42 -6.03 14.31
C MET A 606 -32.55 -6.15 15.35
N ASP A 607 -33.07 -5.03 15.87
CA ASP A 607 -34.18 -5.03 16.82
C ASP A 607 -35.47 -5.57 16.18
N GLY A 608 -36.19 -6.37 16.96
CA GLY A 608 -37.32 -7.18 16.52
C GLY A 608 -37.02 -8.17 15.37
N LYS A 609 -35.75 -8.40 14.99
CA LYS A 609 -35.39 -9.41 13.98
C LYS A 609 -35.13 -10.75 14.65
N ALA A 610 -35.55 -11.82 14.00
CA ALA A 610 -35.33 -13.19 14.45
C ALA A 610 -34.91 -14.07 13.27
N THR A 611 -34.08 -15.05 13.55
CA THR A 611 -33.68 -16.10 12.60
C THR A 611 -34.86 -17.02 12.31
N ASP A 612 -35.16 -17.28 11.03
CA ASP A 612 -36.03 -18.42 10.69
C ASP A 612 -35.23 -19.71 10.88
N TRP A 613 -35.30 -20.26 12.09
CA TRP A 613 -34.63 -21.50 12.47
C TRP A 613 -35.12 -22.72 11.69
N ALA A 614 -36.33 -22.71 11.13
CA ALA A 614 -36.81 -23.80 10.29
C ALA A 614 -36.12 -23.77 8.92
N ARG A 615 -35.94 -22.58 8.32
CA ARG A 615 -35.12 -22.38 7.11
C ARG A 615 -33.65 -22.66 7.34
N ALA A 616 -33.08 -22.16 8.45
CA ALA A 616 -31.68 -22.38 8.80
C ALA A 616 -31.37 -23.88 8.98
N ARG A 617 -32.27 -24.62 9.68
CA ARG A 617 -32.15 -26.07 9.87
C ARG A 617 -32.38 -26.84 8.58
N ARG A 618 -33.39 -26.49 7.76
CA ARG A 618 -33.57 -27.05 6.41
C ARG A 618 -32.29 -26.92 5.57
N ALA A 619 -31.64 -25.75 5.60
CA ALA A 619 -30.40 -25.51 4.85
C ALA A 619 -29.23 -26.37 5.33
N ALA A 620 -29.06 -26.53 6.64
CA ALA A 620 -28.03 -27.41 7.20
C ALA A 620 -28.34 -28.90 6.94
N GLU A 621 -29.57 -29.35 7.12
CA GLU A 621 -30.00 -30.75 6.93
C GLU A 621 -29.93 -31.18 5.46
N GLN A 622 -30.50 -30.39 4.55
CA GLN A 622 -30.65 -30.74 3.14
C GLN A 622 -29.39 -30.48 2.29
N ILE A 623 -28.32 -29.93 2.86
CA ILE A 623 -27.11 -29.52 2.10
C ILE A 623 -26.53 -30.65 1.22
N ARG A 624 -26.59 -31.91 1.68
CA ARG A 624 -26.13 -33.13 0.96
C ARG A 624 -27.24 -33.83 0.14
N SER A 625 -28.45 -33.30 0.11
CA SER A 625 -29.60 -33.89 -0.59
C SER A 625 -29.54 -33.63 -2.09
N ALA A 626 -29.59 -34.67 -2.92
CA ALA A 626 -29.47 -34.53 -4.38
C ALA A 626 -30.57 -33.63 -5.00
N ASN A 627 -31.75 -33.58 -4.39
CA ASN A 627 -32.89 -32.77 -4.84
C ASN A 627 -32.87 -31.32 -4.30
N TYR A 628 -31.87 -30.95 -3.50
CA TYR A 628 -31.72 -29.62 -2.92
C TYR A 628 -30.61 -28.87 -3.67
N THR A 629 -30.98 -27.80 -4.37
CA THR A 629 -30.08 -27.08 -5.30
C THR A 629 -29.39 -25.89 -4.63
N THR A 630 -28.35 -25.32 -5.27
CA THR A 630 -27.76 -24.05 -4.81
C THR A 630 -28.80 -22.91 -4.75
N LYS A 631 -29.87 -22.99 -5.56
CA LYS A 631 -30.98 -22.02 -5.56
C LYS A 631 -31.91 -22.19 -4.37
N ASP A 632 -32.24 -23.43 -3.99
CA ASP A 632 -32.98 -23.72 -2.75
C ASP A 632 -32.20 -23.25 -1.53
N PHE A 633 -30.90 -23.54 -1.51
CA PHE A 633 -29.98 -23.11 -0.46
C PHE A 633 -29.89 -21.59 -0.35
N TYR A 634 -29.68 -20.88 -1.46
CA TYR A 634 -29.71 -19.41 -1.47
C TYR A 634 -31.05 -18.85 -0.94
N SER A 635 -32.17 -19.44 -1.37
CA SER A 635 -33.50 -19.03 -0.91
C SER A 635 -33.75 -19.30 0.57
N ASP A 636 -33.20 -20.39 1.13
CA ASP A 636 -33.30 -20.65 2.57
C ASP A 636 -32.36 -19.74 3.37
N LEU A 637 -31.13 -19.46 2.90
CA LEU A 637 -30.18 -18.56 3.57
C LEU A 637 -30.75 -17.14 3.73
N VAL A 638 -31.27 -16.56 2.65
CA VAL A 638 -31.81 -15.19 2.64
C VAL A 638 -33.10 -15.07 3.46
N ALA A 639 -33.86 -16.16 3.62
CA ALA A 639 -35.01 -16.23 4.52
C ALA A 639 -34.60 -16.50 5.98
N ALA A 640 -33.54 -17.27 6.20
CA ALA A 640 -33.07 -17.70 7.53
C ALA A 640 -32.41 -16.57 8.31
N PHE A 641 -31.48 -15.84 7.69
CA PHE A 641 -30.52 -15.00 8.42
C PHE A 641 -30.75 -13.50 8.16
N PRO A 642 -31.43 -12.77 9.07
CA PRO A 642 -31.66 -11.33 8.91
C PRO A 642 -30.37 -10.51 8.82
N GLU A 643 -29.25 -11.01 9.35
CA GLU A 643 -27.93 -10.40 9.30
C GLU A 643 -27.41 -10.20 7.86
N LEU A 644 -27.88 -10.98 6.88
CA LEU A 644 -27.53 -10.76 5.47
C LEU A 644 -28.00 -9.38 4.95
N ARG A 645 -28.97 -8.74 5.61
CA ARG A 645 -29.37 -7.36 5.29
C ARG A 645 -28.42 -6.29 5.82
N LEU A 646 -27.54 -6.61 6.77
CA LEU A 646 -26.58 -5.65 7.33
C LEU A 646 -25.59 -5.15 6.26
N TYR A 647 -25.20 -6.01 5.32
CA TYR A 647 -24.40 -5.64 4.15
C TYR A 647 -25.09 -4.60 3.23
N CYS A 648 -26.41 -4.49 3.30
CA CYS A 648 -27.24 -3.60 2.48
C CYS A 648 -27.67 -2.32 3.23
N VAL A 649 -27.07 -2.01 4.38
CA VAL A 649 -27.35 -0.77 5.13
C VAL A 649 -26.97 0.46 4.30
N VAL A 650 -27.86 1.45 4.27
CA VAL A 650 -27.64 2.74 3.61
C VAL A 650 -27.97 3.85 4.59
N ARG A 651 -27.07 4.84 4.73
CA ARG A 651 -27.29 5.96 5.65
C ARG A 651 -28.25 6.96 5.01
N GLU A 652 -29.32 7.31 5.69
CA GLU A 652 -30.23 8.36 5.23
C GLU A 652 -29.49 9.72 5.25
N THR A 653 -29.28 10.30 4.07
CA THR A 653 -28.90 11.70 3.95
C THR A 653 -30.08 12.56 4.40
N ALA A 654 -29.88 13.40 5.43
CA ALA A 654 -30.92 14.29 5.91
C ALA A 654 -31.49 15.12 4.74
N PRO A 655 -32.82 15.17 4.58
CA PRO A 655 -33.44 15.82 3.43
C PRO A 655 -33.02 17.29 3.40
N HIS A 656 -32.40 17.70 2.29
CA HIS A 656 -32.12 19.12 2.05
C HIS A 656 -33.44 19.86 1.86
N GLY A 657 -33.52 21.10 2.34
CA GLY A 657 -34.79 21.79 2.61
C GLY A 657 -35.69 22.04 1.40
N ASP A 658 -35.16 21.90 0.18
CA ASP A 658 -35.80 22.33 -1.07
C ASP A 658 -36.83 21.34 -1.64
N GLY A 659 -37.22 20.31 -0.87
CA GLY A 659 -38.24 19.33 -1.23
C GLY A 659 -37.90 18.40 -2.41
N ARG A 660 -36.75 18.61 -3.07
CA ARG A 660 -36.26 17.74 -4.15
C ARG A 660 -35.80 16.42 -3.57
N VAL A 661 -36.61 15.38 -3.76
CA VAL A 661 -36.18 13.98 -3.61
C VAL A 661 -35.21 13.66 -4.75
N LEU A 662 -33.93 14.04 -4.55
CA LEU A 662 -32.84 13.40 -5.26
C LEU A 662 -32.94 11.90 -4.95
N LEU A 663 -33.05 11.06 -5.99
CA LEU A 663 -32.83 9.63 -5.86
C LEU A 663 -31.57 9.43 -5.01
N PRO A 664 -31.61 8.64 -3.90
CA PRO A 664 -30.50 8.57 -2.98
C PRO A 664 -29.21 8.31 -3.73
N SER A 665 -28.36 9.33 -3.80
CA SER A 665 -27.04 9.19 -4.40
C SER A 665 -26.38 8.08 -3.62
N ILE A 666 -26.13 6.94 -4.28
CA ILE A 666 -25.63 5.74 -3.62
C ILE A 666 -24.17 5.99 -3.30
N SER A 667 -23.97 6.79 -2.25
CA SER A 667 -22.76 6.95 -1.47
C SER A 667 -22.52 5.61 -0.80
N THR A 668 -22.06 4.66 -1.62
CA THR A 668 -21.79 3.28 -1.24
C THR A 668 -20.87 3.33 -0.05
N LEU A 669 -21.37 2.94 1.12
CA LEU A 669 -20.61 2.98 2.36
C LEU A 669 -19.35 2.13 2.17
N THR A 670 -18.22 2.82 1.98
CA THR A 670 -16.96 2.17 1.63
C THR A 670 -16.45 1.43 2.86
N THR A 671 -16.20 0.14 2.72
CA THR A 671 -15.40 -0.59 3.71
C THR A 671 -14.00 -0.01 3.82
N SER A 672 -13.31 -0.31 4.91
CA SER A 672 -11.87 -0.04 5.07
C SER A 672 -11.01 -0.53 3.89
N ALA A 673 -11.48 -1.55 3.15
CA ALA A 673 -10.86 -2.08 1.92
C ALA A 673 -11.24 -1.32 0.63
N SER A 674 -11.96 -0.20 0.72
CA SER A 674 -12.51 0.57 -0.42
C SER A 674 -13.47 -0.23 -1.31
N ARG A 675 -14.30 -1.09 -0.71
CA ARG A 675 -15.35 -1.88 -1.39
C ARG A 675 -16.73 -1.42 -0.97
N THR A 676 -17.76 -1.75 -1.75
CA THR A 676 -19.15 -1.43 -1.43
C THR A 676 -19.78 -2.50 -0.53
N GLY A 677 -20.89 -2.18 0.15
CA GLY A 677 -21.66 -3.18 0.90
C GLY A 677 -22.18 -4.34 0.04
N ASP A 678 -22.56 -4.07 -1.22
CA ASP A 678 -22.89 -5.12 -2.20
C ASP A 678 -21.67 -6.00 -2.51
N ASP A 679 -20.47 -5.43 -2.76
CA ASP A 679 -19.27 -6.24 -3.01
C ASP A 679 -19.01 -7.24 -1.86
N GLU A 680 -19.16 -6.84 -0.60
CA GLU A 680 -18.98 -7.76 0.53
C GLU A 680 -20.17 -8.73 0.69
N TYR A 681 -21.41 -8.32 0.40
CA TYR A 681 -22.57 -9.23 0.35
C TYR A 681 -22.34 -10.38 -0.65
N GLN A 682 -21.95 -10.03 -1.87
CA GLN A 682 -21.70 -10.99 -2.95
C GLN A 682 -20.55 -11.95 -2.59
N ARG A 683 -19.53 -11.47 -1.87
CA ARG A 683 -18.46 -12.31 -1.32
C ARG A 683 -18.94 -13.27 -0.23
N THR A 684 -19.73 -12.79 0.72
CA THR A 684 -20.33 -13.61 1.78
C THR A 684 -21.23 -14.71 1.20
N ILE A 685 -22.03 -14.40 0.17
CA ILE A 685 -22.77 -15.42 -0.59
C ILE A 685 -21.82 -16.39 -1.32
N GLY A 686 -20.69 -15.92 -1.86
CA GLY A 686 -19.65 -16.77 -2.46
C GLY A 686 -19.01 -17.75 -1.45
N ALA A 687 -18.75 -17.30 -0.22
CA ALA A 687 -18.25 -18.15 0.86
C ALA A 687 -19.32 -19.18 1.31
N LEU A 688 -20.57 -18.77 1.43
CA LEU A 688 -21.70 -19.67 1.71
C LEU A 688 -21.88 -20.73 0.60
N PHE A 689 -21.77 -20.35 -0.67
CA PHE A 689 -21.80 -21.28 -1.80
C PHE A 689 -20.59 -22.22 -1.79
N CYS A 690 -19.40 -21.76 -1.41
CA CYS A 690 -18.24 -22.63 -1.19
C CYS A 690 -18.53 -23.73 -0.16
N ILE A 691 -19.16 -23.41 0.98
CA ILE A 691 -19.59 -24.42 1.97
C ILE A 691 -20.58 -25.42 1.35
N PHE A 692 -21.61 -24.95 0.63
CA PHE A 692 -22.58 -25.81 -0.05
C PHE A 692 -21.93 -26.77 -1.06
N TRP A 693 -21.05 -26.25 -1.93
CA TRP A 693 -20.37 -27.04 -2.95
C TRP A 693 -19.38 -28.05 -2.37
N LEU A 694 -18.60 -27.67 -1.34
CA LEU A 694 -17.66 -28.60 -0.72
C LEU A 694 -18.37 -29.69 0.09
N MET A 695 -19.49 -29.36 0.74
CA MET A 695 -20.38 -30.36 1.33
C MET A 695 -21.00 -31.31 0.29
N ARG A 696 -20.89 -31.03 -1.02
CA ARG A 696 -21.44 -31.80 -2.14
C ARG A 696 -20.38 -32.34 -3.11
N MET A 697 -19.13 -32.54 -2.67
CA MET A 697 -18.04 -33.10 -3.50
C MET A 697 -18.27 -34.52 -4.07
N HIS A 698 -19.34 -35.20 -3.65
CA HIS A 698 -19.80 -36.51 -4.15
C HIS A 698 -20.98 -36.39 -5.14
N LEU A 699 -21.43 -35.17 -5.42
CA LEU A 699 -22.51 -34.79 -6.34
C LEU A 699 -21.96 -33.72 -7.32
N ASP A 700 -22.70 -32.63 -7.51
CA ASP A 700 -22.45 -31.48 -8.40
C ASP A 700 -21.51 -30.40 -7.82
N GLY A 701 -20.93 -30.64 -6.65
CA GLY A 701 -20.17 -29.64 -5.90
C GLY A 701 -18.85 -29.23 -6.55
N LYS A 702 -18.08 -30.18 -7.09
CA LYS A 702 -16.75 -29.90 -7.67
C LYS A 702 -16.88 -29.08 -8.94
N GLU A 703 -17.87 -29.40 -9.76
CA GLU A 703 -18.23 -28.72 -10.99
C GLU A 703 -18.69 -27.29 -10.69
N SER A 704 -19.58 -27.12 -9.71
CA SER A 704 -20.06 -25.80 -9.30
C SER A 704 -18.94 -24.91 -8.74
N PHE A 705 -18.07 -25.48 -7.89
CA PHE A 705 -16.89 -24.79 -7.35
C PHE A 705 -15.94 -24.31 -8.46
N CYS A 706 -15.63 -25.17 -9.43
CA CYS A 706 -14.67 -24.86 -10.49
C CYS A 706 -15.25 -23.98 -11.62
N PHE A 707 -16.46 -24.28 -12.07
CA PHE A 707 -17.05 -23.67 -13.25
C PHE A 707 -18.11 -22.61 -12.95
N GLY A 708 -18.68 -22.57 -11.75
CA GLY A 708 -19.80 -21.69 -11.40
C GLY A 708 -21.13 -22.20 -11.98
N LEU A 709 -22.15 -21.34 -11.91
CA LEU A 709 -23.54 -21.66 -12.26
C LEU A 709 -24.00 -20.96 -13.55
N ASP A 710 -24.93 -21.59 -14.26
CA ASP A 710 -25.69 -21.00 -15.36
C ASP A 710 -26.97 -20.29 -14.87
N THR A 711 -27.78 -19.78 -15.80
CA THR A 711 -29.06 -19.10 -15.50
C THR A 711 -30.10 -20.01 -14.86
N ASP A 712 -29.98 -21.33 -15.06
CA ASP A 712 -30.84 -22.35 -14.46
C ASP A 712 -30.33 -22.79 -13.07
N TRP A 713 -29.23 -22.18 -12.58
CA TRP A 713 -28.53 -22.52 -11.33
C TRP A 713 -27.88 -23.92 -11.34
N LYS A 714 -27.51 -24.43 -12.53
CA LYS A 714 -26.79 -25.70 -12.73
C LYS A 714 -25.30 -25.46 -12.99
N PRO A 715 -24.41 -26.44 -12.79
CA PRO A 715 -22.97 -26.27 -13.03
C PRO A 715 -22.66 -25.98 -14.50
N ARG A 716 -21.86 -24.93 -14.78
CA ARG A 716 -21.51 -24.55 -16.16
C ARG A 716 -20.63 -25.59 -16.84
N ASN A 717 -21.21 -26.36 -17.75
CA ASN A 717 -20.46 -27.22 -18.68
C ASN A 717 -19.78 -26.40 -19.81
N ARG A 718 -18.95 -27.05 -20.65
CA ARG A 718 -18.16 -26.42 -21.73
C ARG A 718 -18.97 -25.58 -22.73
N SER A 719 -20.27 -25.84 -22.94
CA SER A 719 -21.10 -25.02 -23.84
C SER A 719 -21.16 -23.54 -23.45
N HIS A 720 -20.95 -23.22 -22.18
CA HIS A 720 -20.91 -21.84 -21.65
C HIS A 720 -19.58 -21.12 -21.91
N PHE A 721 -18.61 -21.79 -22.53
CA PHE A 721 -17.25 -21.29 -22.75
C PHE A 721 -16.83 -21.37 -24.23
N GLN A 722 -17.80 -21.29 -25.16
CA GLN A 722 -17.54 -21.41 -26.60
C GLN A 722 -16.83 -20.20 -27.23
N GLU A 723 -16.89 -19.03 -26.60
CA GLU A 723 -16.17 -17.84 -27.05
C GLU A 723 -14.65 -18.04 -26.92
N PRO A 724 -13.80 -17.55 -27.85
CA PRO A 724 -12.37 -17.84 -27.85
C PRO A 724 -11.63 -17.44 -26.56
N GLU A 725 -12.06 -16.37 -25.90
CA GLU A 725 -11.50 -15.94 -24.61
C GLU A 725 -11.92 -16.86 -23.46
N LEU A 726 -13.19 -17.30 -23.47
CA LEU A 726 -13.75 -18.19 -22.44
C LEU A 726 -13.21 -19.63 -22.54
N GLU A 727 -12.85 -20.13 -23.72
CA GLU A 727 -12.22 -21.45 -23.87
C GLU A 727 -10.79 -21.47 -23.28
N VAL A 728 -10.11 -20.31 -23.14
CA VAL A 728 -8.85 -20.21 -22.37
C VAL A 728 -9.15 -20.29 -20.87
N GLU A 729 -10.20 -19.61 -20.40
CA GLU A 729 -10.65 -19.70 -19.00
C GLU A 729 -11.06 -21.13 -18.64
N TYR A 730 -11.86 -21.79 -19.48
CA TYR A 730 -12.30 -23.18 -19.31
C TYR A 730 -11.13 -24.15 -19.16
N LYS A 731 -10.06 -23.99 -19.95
CA LYS A 731 -8.83 -24.80 -19.81
C LYS A 731 -8.16 -24.63 -18.45
N ARG A 732 -8.17 -23.42 -17.88
CA ARG A 732 -7.64 -23.15 -16.54
C ARG A 732 -8.55 -23.73 -15.45
N ARG A 733 -9.86 -23.51 -15.54
CA ARG A 733 -10.86 -24.09 -14.61
C ARG A 733 -10.82 -25.62 -14.61
N LYS A 734 -10.71 -26.23 -15.79
CA LYS A 734 -10.58 -27.68 -15.96
C LYS A 734 -9.26 -28.22 -15.41
N SER A 735 -8.13 -27.57 -15.68
CA SER A 735 -6.84 -27.98 -15.09
C SER A 735 -6.83 -27.85 -13.56
N PHE A 736 -7.63 -26.95 -12.97
CA PHE A 736 -7.81 -26.91 -11.52
C PHE A 736 -8.62 -28.14 -11.06
N TYR A 737 -9.80 -28.34 -11.65
CA TYR A 737 -10.72 -29.46 -11.35
C TYR A 737 -10.01 -30.83 -11.38
N GLU A 738 -9.17 -31.08 -12.39
CA GLU A 738 -8.48 -32.35 -12.61
C GLU A 738 -7.25 -32.57 -11.70
N LYS A 739 -6.69 -31.53 -11.07
CA LYS A 739 -5.43 -31.61 -10.31
C LYS A 739 -5.54 -31.28 -8.82
N THR A 740 -6.66 -30.72 -8.39
CA THR A 740 -6.90 -30.40 -6.96
C THR A 740 -7.15 -31.68 -6.17
N ASP A 741 -6.47 -31.84 -5.02
CA ASP A 741 -6.74 -32.94 -4.11
C ASP A 741 -8.04 -32.69 -3.33
N TRP A 742 -9.14 -33.14 -3.93
CA TRP A 742 -10.46 -33.10 -3.33
C TRP A 742 -10.60 -34.01 -2.11
N ALA A 743 -9.76 -35.04 -1.95
CA ALA A 743 -9.82 -35.93 -0.78
C ALA A 743 -9.18 -35.26 0.44
N ALA A 744 -8.11 -34.49 0.27
CA ALA A 744 -7.54 -33.65 1.32
C ALA A 744 -8.52 -32.54 1.76
N ILE A 745 -9.24 -31.92 0.80
CA ILE A 745 -10.31 -30.95 1.13
C ILE A 745 -11.48 -31.63 1.87
N GLU A 746 -11.91 -32.83 1.47
CA GLU A 746 -12.97 -33.56 2.22
C GLU A 746 -12.47 -33.99 3.62
N GLY A 747 -11.18 -34.34 3.75
CA GLY A 747 -10.52 -34.63 5.03
C GLY A 747 -10.53 -33.44 6.00
N LEU A 748 -10.37 -32.21 5.51
CA LEU A 748 -10.54 -30.99 6.31
C LEU A 748 -11.98 -30.86 6.85
N PHE A 749 -12.99 -31.09 6.01
CA PHE A 749 -14.40 -31.04 6.44
C PHE A 749 -14.76 -32.16 7.43
N VAL A 750 -14.08 -33.31 7.37
CA VAL A 750 -14.18 -34.36 8.39
C VAL A 750 -13.50 -33.93 9.69
N GLY A 751 -12.28 -33.39 9.64
CA GLY A 751 -11.58 -32.88 10.84
C GLY A 751 -12.36 -31.78 11.56
N ALA A 752 -12.98 -30.87 10.80
CA ALA A 752 -13.84 -29.79 11.32
C ALA A 752 -15.15 -30.28 11.96
N GLY A 753 -15.47 -31.58 11.86
CA GLY A 753 -16.69 -32.18 12.37
C GLY A 753 -17.94 -31.91 11.52
N LEU A 754 -17.82 -31.22 10.38
CA LEU A 754 -18.94 -31.02 9.45
C LEU A 754 -19.34 -32.36 8.80
N LEU A 755 -18.36 -33.19 8.43
CA LEU A 755 -18.59 -34.53 7.89
C LEU A 755 -18.18 -35.61 8.91
N LYS A 756 -18.98 -36.67 9.06
CA LYS A 756 -18.66 -37.78 9.97
C LYS A 756 -17.68 -38.78 9.34
N LYS A 757 -17.56 -38.77 8.00
CA LYS A 757 -16.53 -39.41 7.17
C LYS A 757 -16.63 -38.88 5.73
N ALA A 758 -15.58 -39.07 4.93
CA ALA A 758 -15.60 -38.80 3.48
C ALA A 758 -16.76 -39.55 2.79
N GLY A 759 -17.48 -38.89 1.89
CA GLY A 759 -18.71 -39.39 1.24
C GLY A 759 -19.90 -39.65 2.20
N GLY A 760 -19.73 -39.48 3.52
CA GLY A 760 -20.69 -39.94 4.52
C GLY A 760 -21.81 -38.96 4.91
N PRO A 761 -22.51 -39.24 6.03
CA PRO A 761 -23.42 -38.27 6.65
C PRO A 761 -22.63 -37.12 7.30
N HIS A 762 -23.29 -35.98 7.42
CA HIS A 762 -22.77 -34.77 8.07
C HIS A 762 -23.27 -34.61 9.50
N ASP A 763 -22.78 -33.58 10.19
CA ASP A 763 -23.37 -33.09 11.43
C ASP A 763 -24.15 -31.79 11.20
N VAL A 764 -25.40 -31.75 11.64
CA VAL A 764 -26.35 -30.67 11.34
C VAL A 764 -26.03 -29.42 12.15
N GLU A 765 -25.78 -29.53 13.47
CA GLU A 765 -25.48 -28.36 14.30
C GLU A 765 -24.12 -27.76 13.93
N ARG A 766 -23.11 -28.61 13.64
CA ARG A 766 -21.79 -28.15 13.19
C ARG A 766 -21.85 -27.45 11.82
N THR A 767 -22.69 -27.96 10.91
CA THR A 767 -22.93 -27.31 9.61
C THR A 767 -23.68 -25.98 9.80
N LEU A 768 -24.73 -25.95 10.62
CA LEU A 768 -25.51 -24.76 10.95
C LEU A 768 -24.63 -23.65 11.56
N ALA A 769 -23.73 -24.00 12.48
CA ALA A 769 -22.76 -23.08 13.05
C ALA A 769 -21.82 -22.46 11.99
N MET A 770 -21.37 -23.25 11.01
CA MET A 770 -20.57 -22.73 9.88
C MET A 770 -21.38 -21.77 9.00
N LEU A 771 -22.66 -22.06 8.73
CA LEU A 771 -23.53 -21.15 7.96
C LEU A 771 -23.78 -19.81 8.68
N VAL A 772 -24.00 -19.85 9.99
CA VAL A 772 -24.10 -18.64 10.84
C VAL A 772 -22.78 -17.86 10.82
N LEU A 773 -21.64 -18.53 10.98
CA LEU A 773 -20.32 -17.90 10.92
C LEU A 773 -20.09 -17.18 9.59
N MET A 774 -20.29 -17.86 8.44
CA MET A 774 -20.09 -17.24 7.12
C MET A 774 -21.01 -16.02 6.95
N THR A 775 -22.22 -16.06 7.50
CA THR A 775 -23.15 -14.95 7.42
C THR A 775 -22.64 -13.71 8.17
N VAL A 776 -22.09 -13.87 9.38
CA VAL A 776 -21.72 -12.72 10.25
C VAL A 776 -20.27 -12.25 10.13
N HIS A 777 -19.34 -13.10 9.66
CA HIS A 777 -17.88 -12.83 9.75
C HIS A 777 -17.46 -11.47 9.15
N ASP A 778 -18.00 -11.11 7.98
CA ASP A 778 -17.60 -9.91 7.23
C ASP A 778 -18.50 -8.68 7.46
N VAL A 779 -19.55 -8.77 8.28
CA VAL A 779 -20.44 -7.65 8.61
C VAL A 779 -19.66 -6.42 9.11
N MET A 780 -18.62 -6.65 9.92
CA MET A 780 -17.81 -5.58 10.51
C MET A 780 -16.78 -4.98 9.53
N LYS A 781 -16.69 -5.44 8.28
CA LYS A 781 -15.97 -4.70 7.23
C LYS A 781 -16.68 -3.39 6.87
N LEU A 782 -17.99 -3.26 7.11
CA LEU A 782 -18.69 -1.98 7.06
C LEU A 782 -18.35 -1.10 8.26
N ASP A 783 -17.60 -0.03 8.01
CA ASP A 783 -17.17 0.96 9.01
C ASP A 783 -18.34 1.59 9.81
N ILE A 784 -19.57 1.62 9.26
CA ILE A 784 -20.75 2.14 9.95
C ILE A 784 -21.30 1.20 11.05
N LEU A 785 -20.97 -0.10 11.00
CA LEU A 785 -21.50 -1.12 11.92
C LEU A 785 -20.55 -1.45 13.08
N ARG A 786 -19.29 -0.99 13.03
CA ARG A 786 -18.32 -1.25 14.11
C ARG A 786 -18.76 -0.57 15.41
N PRO A 787 -18.69 -1.28 16.55
CA PRO A 787 -19.13 -0.77 17.84
C PRO A 787 -18.13 0.24 18.41
N ILE A 788 -18.63 1.10 19.30
CA ILE A 788 -17.81 1.79 20.30
C ILE A 788 -17.68 0.87 21.52
N VAL A 789 -16.50 0.81 22.13
CA VAL A 789 -16.31 0.07 23.39
C VAL A 789 -17.12 0.76 24.49
N GLY A 790 -18.02 0.00 25.12
CA GLY A 790 -18.74 0.43 26.31
C GLY A 790 -17.93 0.23 27.59
N ILE A 791 -18.56 -0.31 28.63
CA ILE A 791 -17.94 -0.40 29.97
C ILE A 791 -16.70 -1.32 29.95
N GLY A 792 -15.54 -0.71 30.21
CA GLY A 792 -14.26 -1.36 30.46
C GLY A 792 -13.21 -1.08 29.38
N GLU A 793 -12.37 -2.09 29.15
CA GLU A 793 -11.41 -2.14 28.05
C GLU A 793 -11.60 -3.48 27.33
N PHE A 794 -11.57 -3.50 26.00
CA PHE A 794 -11.81 -4.70 25.20
C PHE A 794 -10.76 -4.87 24.12
N ALA A 795 -10.03 -5.99 24.17
CA ALA A 795 -8.83 -6.22 23.34
C ALA A 795 -7.85 -5.03 23.35
N GLY A 796 -7.87 -4.24 24.44
CA GLY A 796 -7.07 -3.04 24.65
C GLY A 796 -7.68 -1.70 24.19
N TYR A 797 -8.74 -1.71 23.38
CA TYR A 797 -9.53 -0.51 23.05
C TYR A 797 -10.31 -0.05 24.30
N LYS A 798 -10.32 1.27 24.59
CA LYS A 798 -10.83 1.81 25.85
C LYS A 798 -12.29 2.28 25.74
N ASN A 799 -13.03 2.31 26.85
CA ASN A 799 -14.39 2.87 26.92
C ASN A 799 -14.51 4.22 26.18
N GLY A 800 -15.46 4.33 25.25
CA GLY A 800 -15.66 5.48 24.36
C GLY A 800 -14.85 5.45 23.05
N GLU A 801 -14.00 4.45 22.84
CA GLU A 801 -13.17 4.31 21.63
C GLU A 801 -13.88 3.45 20.55
N PRO A 802 -13.96 3.91 19.29
CA PRO A 802 -14.50 3.11 18.19
C PRO A 802 -13.53 1.98 17.83
N ILE A 803 -14.00 0.73 17.82
CA ILE A 803 -13.15 -0.40 17.49
C ILE A 803 -12.74 -0.32 16.01
N GLY A 804 -11.45 -0.08 15.78
CA GLY A 804 -10.91 0.26 14.46
C GLY A 804 -10.71 -0.94 13.53
N ASP A 805 -10.61 -2.14 14.10
CA ASP A 805 -10.37 -3.42 13.46
C ASP A 805 -11.67 -4.24 13.37
N HIS A 806 -11.92 -4.92 12.24
CA HIS A 806 -13.19 -5.61 11.98
C HIS A 806 -13.32 -6.95 12.73
N ASP A 807 -12.24 -7.69 12.92
CA ASP A 807 -12.26 -8.97 13.65
C ASP A 807 -12.42 -8.75 15.15
N VAL A 808 -11.77 -7.70 15.68
CA VAL A 808 -11.98 -7.24 17.07
C VAL A 808 -13.39 -6.67 17.27
N ALA A 809 -13.91 -5.92 16.29
CA ALA A 809 -15.27 -5.37 16.33
C ALA A 809 -16.33 -6.48 16.38
N LEU A 810 -16.15 -7.56 15.62
CA LEU A 810 -17.06 -8.71 15.67
C LEU A 810 -16.90 -9.48 16.99
N SER A 811 -15.67 -9.71 17.44
CA SER A 811 -15.39 -10.35 18.73
C SER A 811 -16.07 -9.63 19.90
N TYR A 812 -16.07 -8.29 19.90
CA TYR A 812 -16.79 -7.47 20.90
C TYR A 812 -18.29 -7.79 20.90
N VAL A 813 -18.93 -7.86 19.73
CA VAL A 813 -20.36 -8.18 19.62
C VAL A 813 -20.63 -9.63 20.04
N LEU A 814 -19.80 -10.60 19.64
CA LEU A 814 -19.95 -12.01 20.01
C LEU A 814 -19.75 -12.28 21.52
N GLU A 815 -19.01 -11.43 22.23
CA GLU A 815 -18.81 -11.51 23.69
C GLU A 815 -19.85 -10.67 24.47
N ARG A 816 -20.00 -9.38 24.13
CA ARG A 816 -20.73 -8.40 24.96
C ARG A 816 -22.15 -8.13 24.51
N CYS A 817 -22.45 -8.29 23.23
CA CYS A 817 -23.76 -7.97 22.65
C CYS A 817 -24.29 -9.10 21.75
N PRO A 818 -24.27 -10.39 22.16
CA PRO A 818 -24.56 -11.50 21.25
C PRO A 818 -25.96 -11.44 20.66
N GLN A 819 -26.93 -10.86 21.39
CA GLN A 819 -28.31 -10.64 20.92
C GLN A 819 -28.42 -9.68 19.72
N ALA A 820 -27.36 -8.93 19.38
CA ALA A 820 -27.29 -8.14 18.15
C ALA A 820 -27.16 -9.00 16.88
N LEU A 821 -26.88 -10.29 17.03
CA LEU A 821 -26.76 -11.29 15.97
C LEU A 821 -27.68 -12.47 16.32
N PRO A 822 -29.00 -12.39 16.06
CA PRO A 822 -29.97 -13.43 16.45
C PRO A 822 -29.62 -14.85 16.01
N SER A 823 -28.93 -14.99 14.87
CA SER A 823 -28.44 -16.28 14.35
C SER A 823 -27.29 -16.86 15.17
N PHE A 824 -26.43 -16.02 15.76
CA PHE A 824 -25.42 -16.45 16.71
C PHE A 824 -26.02 -16.71 18.09
N ALA A 825 -26.89 -15.81 18.58
CA ALA A 825 -27.47 -15.88 19.92
C ALA A 825 -28.29 -17.14 20.19
N GLY A 826 -28.99 -17.67 19.17
CA GLY A 826 -29.80 -18.89 19.28
C GLY A 826 -29.06 -20.20 18.99
N LEU A 827 -27.76 -20.17 18.68
CA LEU A 827 -26.94 -21.39 18.63
C LEU A 827 -26.71 -21.96 20.04
N SER A 828 -26.44 -23.26 20.11
CA SER A 828 -26.00 -23.89 21.37
C SER A 828 -24.68 -23.29 21.86
N PRO A 829 -24.40 -23.27 23.18
CA PRO A 829 -23.17 -22.67 23.72
C PRO A 829 -21.87 -23.23 23.11
N GLU A 830 -21.84 -24.52 22.77
CA GLU A 830 -20.69 -25.16 22.12
C GLU A 830 -20.47 -24.69 20.68
N MET A 831 -21.54 -24.42 19.93
CA MET A 831 -21.43 -23.84 18.59
C MET A 831 -21.07 -22.35 18.67
N GLN A 832 -21.58 -21.61 19.66
CA GLN A 832 -21.15 -20.24 19.93
C GLN A 832 -19.65 -20.17 20.29
N GLU A 833 -19.16 -21.07 21.13
CA GLU A 833 -17.74 -21.18 21.50
C GLU A 833 -16.84 -21.48 20.29
N SER A 834 -17.30 -22.36 19.39
CA SER A 834 -16.59 -22.70 18.15
C SER A 834 -16.49 -21.52 17.18
N ILE A 835 -17.52 -20.67 17.14
CA ILE A 835 -17.52 -19.40 16.40
C ILE A 835 -16.60 -18.36 17.07
N ARG A 836 -16.67 -18.19 18.39
CA ARG A 836 -15.76 -17.28 19.13
C ARG A 836 -14.29 -17.67 18.93
N PHE A 837 -13.95 -18.95 19.06
CA PHE A 837 -12.61 -19.47 18.76
C PHE A 837 -12.11 -19.07 17.37
N THR A 838 -13.01 -19.05 16.38
CA THR A 838 -12.70 -18.74 14.99
C THR A 838 -12.43 -17.24 14.73
N HIS A 839 -12.91 -16.36 15.60
CA HIS A 839 -12.62 -14.92 15.59
C HIS A 839 -11.63 -14.45 16.68
N CYS A 840 -11.15 -15.36 17.55
CA CYS A 840 -10.06 -15.02 18.46
C CYS A 840 -8.84 -14.54 17.68
N LYS A 841 -8.09 -13.57 18.25
CA LYS A 841 -6.84 -13.10 17.66
C LYS A 841 -5.74 -14.18 17.76
N LEU A 842 -5.66 -15.02 16.73
CA LEU A 842 -4.69 -16.12 16.64
C LEU A 842 -3.28 -15.66 16.24
N ASP A 843 -3.16 -14.47 15.65
CA ASP A 843 -1.97 -13.91 14.97
C ASP A 843 -1.28 -14.87 13.98
N TYR A 844 -2.01 -15.90 13.51
CA TYR A 844 -1.49 -16.96 12.67
C TYR A 844 -1.43 -16.57 11.19
N ASN A 845 -0.22 -16.48 10.64
CA ASN A 845 -0.01 -16.25 9.21
C ASN A 845 0.31 -17.57 8.48
N MET A 846 -0.69 -18.08 7.76
CA MET A 846 -0.56 -19.30 6.95
C MET A 846 0.55 -19.22 5.89
N GLY A 847 0.74 -18.06 5.26
CA GLY A 847 1.77 -17.84 4.24
C GLY A 847 3.18 -18.00 4.80
N TRP A 848 3.40 -17.48 6.01
CA TRP A 848 4.67 -17.65 6.73
C TRP A 848 4.97 -19.13 7.05
N LEU A 849 3.97 -19.95 7.36
CA LEU A 849 4.18 -21.40 7.55
C LEU A 849 4.58 -22.07 6.23
N VAL A 850 3.80 -21.87 5.17
CA VAL A 850 3.99 -22.58 3.89
C VAL A 850 5.30 -22.22 3.17
N GLN A 851 5.81 -21.00 3.38
CA GLN A 851 7.12 -20.58 2.88
C GLN A 851 8.24 -20.75 3.93
N ALA A 852 7.93 -21.31 5.10
CA ALA A 852 8.82 -21.48 6.25
C ALA A 852 9.55 -20.19 6.69
N GLU A 853 8.90 -19.05 6.45
CA GLU A 853 9.45 -17.70 6.56
C GLU A 853 9.64 -17.28 8.01
N ALA A 854 8.63 -17.48 8.86
CA ALA A 854 8.66 -17.06 10.25
C ALA A 854 9.13 -18.18 11.20
N PRO A 855 9.74 -17.82 12.35
CA PRO A 855 10.05 -18.78 13.41
C PRO A 855 8.77 -19.25 14.14
N PRO A 856 8.78 -20.44 14.77
CA PRO A 856 7.64 -21.02 15.51
C PRO A 856 6.87 -20.04 16.42
N GLY A 857 7.57 -19.21 17.19
CA GLY A 857 6.96 -18.26 18.11
C GLY A 857 6.15 -17.16 17.44
N ALA A 858 6.56 -16.70 16.25
CA ALA A 858 5.80 -15.73 15.46
C ALA A 858 4.67 -16.37 14.64
N LEU A 859 4.68 -17.69 14.46
CA LEU A 859 3.61 -18.45 13.80
C LEU A 859 2.51 -18.85 14.77
N PHE A 860 2.88 -19.50 15.87
CA PHE A 860 1.99 -20.40 16.58
C PHE A 860 1.70 -20.01 18.02
N LYS A 861 2.48 -19.11 18.64
CA LYS A 861 2.40 -18.85 20.09
C LYS A 861 1.05 -18.28 20.53
N ALA A 862 0.51 -17.30 19.81
CA ALA A 862 -0.82 -16.73 20.09
C ALA A 862 -1.94 -17.75 19.81
N PHE A 863 -1.90 -18.41 18.65
CA PHE A 863 -2.82 -19.51 18.30
C PHE A 863 -2.83 -20.61 19.38
N ARG A 864 -1.65 -21.09 19.80
CA ARG A 864 -1.50 -22.12 20.82
C ARG A 864 -2.03 -21.67 22.18
N LYS A 865 -1.82 -20.40 22.57
CA LYS A 865 -2.43 -19.83 23.77
C LYS A 865 -3.96 -19.89 23.72
N VAL A 866 -4.58 -19.64 22.57
CA VAL A 866 -6.04 -19.77 22.39
C VAL A 866 -6.48 -21.25 22.44
N VAL A 867 -5.76 -22.15 21.78
CA VAL A 867 -6.01 -23.60 21.79
C VAL A 867 -5.92 -24.19 23.21
N LEU A 868 -4.94 -23.78 24.00
CA LEU A 868 -4.77 -24.23 25.39
C LEU A 868 -5.75 -23.55 26.37
N ALA A 869 -6.28 -22.37 26.05
CA ALA A 869 -7.28 -21.69 26.86
C ALA A 869 -8.70 -22.27 26.68
N GLY A 870 -9.06 -22.67 25.46
CA GLY A 870 -10.33 -23.32 25.13
C GLY A 870 -10.35 -24.80 25.52
N ALA A 871 -10.01 -25.11 26.77
CA ALA A 871 -9.56 -26.42 27.27
C ALA A 871 -10.64 -27.53 27.31
N ALA A 872 -11.14 -27.92 26.14
CA ALA A 872 -11.71 -29.23 25.91
C ALA A 872 -10.62 -30.26 25.54
N SER A 873 -10.97 -31.55 25.54
CA SER A 873 -10.06 -32.64 25.19
C SER A 873 -9.43 -32.47 23.79
N ASP A 874 -8.23 -33.03 23.59
CA ASP A 874 -7.39 -32.85 22.39
C ASP A 874 -8.17 -32.95 21.07
N GLN A 875 -9.13 -33.88 21.00
CA GLN A 875 -9.97 -34.12 19.83
C GLN A 875 -10.92 -32.95 19.50
N LYS A 876 -11.53 -32.29 20.51
CA LYS A 876 -12.39 -31.11 20.29
C LYS A 876 -11.54 -29.89 19.93
N SER A 877 -10.37 -29.74 20.54
CA SER A 877 -9.39 -28.69 20.19
C SER A 877 -8.92 -28.81 18.73
N ALA A 878 -8.54 -30.01 18.28
CA ALA A 878 -8.20 -30.27 16.88
C ALA A 878 -9.38 -29.97 15.92
N SER A 879 -10.62 -30.32 16.32
CA SER A 879 -11.80 -30.05 15.49
C SER A 879 -12.16 -28.57 15.39
N ASN A 880 -11.88 -27.77 16.42
CA ASN A 880 -12.05 -26.31 16.37
C ASN A 880 -10.96 -25.64 15.50
N ILE A 881 -9.71 -26.11 15.54
CA ILE A 881 -8.64 -25.68 14.62
C ILE A 881 -9.05 -25.98 13.16
N ALA A 882 -9.58 -27.18 12.88
CA ALA A 882 -10.06 -27.55 11.56
C ALA A 882 -11.29 -26.73 11.12
N PHE A 883 -12.20 -26.39 12.03
CA PHE A 883 -13.35 -25.52 11.76
C PHE A 883 -12.92 -24.10 11.38
N TYR A 884 -11.93 -23.52 12.08
CA TYR A 884 -11.28 -22.27 11.67
C TYR A 884 -10.69 -22.34 10.25
N PHE A 885 -10.06 -23.46 9.88
CA PHE A 885 -9.53 -23.63 8.52
C PHE A 885 -10.59 -23.82 7.44
N VAL A 886 -11.76 -24.42 7.75
CA VAL A 886 -12.90 -24.44 6.82
C VAL A 886 -13.41 -23.02 6.56
N HIS A 887 -13.54 -22.19 7.61
CA HIS A 887 -13.89 -20.77 7.47
C HIS A 887 -12.89 -20.01 6.60
N TRP A 888 -11.59 -20.09 6.93
CA TRP A 888 -10.53 -19.41 6.18
C TRP A 888 -10.51 -19.82 4.70
N PHE A 889 -10.75 -21.10 4.41
CA PHE A 889 -10.85 -21.59 3.04
C PHE A 889 -12.10 -21.03 2.32
N ALA A 890 -13.23 -20.91 3.01
CA ALA A 890 -14.49 -20.43 2.45
C ALA A 890 -14.50 -18.91 2.18
N ASP A 891 -14.00 -18.07 3.10
CA ASP A 891 -13.79 -16.63 2.82
C ASP A 891 -12.85 -16.45 1.62
N LEU A 892 -11.70 -17.12 1.63
CA LEU A 892 -10.73 -16.98 0.56
C LEU A 892 -11.28 -17.50 -0.79
N ALA A 893 -12.12 -18.53 -0.80
CA ALA A 893 -12.86 -18.95 -2.00
C ALA A 893 -13.85 -17.87 -2.47
N GLY A 894 -14.59 -17.27 -1.53
CA GLY A 894 -15.55 -16.18 -1.74
C GLY A 894 -14.91 -14.80 -1.91
N ALA A 895 -13.59 -14.66 -2.00
CA ALA A 895 -12.90 -13.36 -1.99
C ALA A 895 -13.18 -12.43 -3.19
N GLU A 896 -13.93 -12.90 -4.19
CA GLU A 896 -14.28 -12.20 -5.43
C GLU A 896 -15.82 -12.06 -5.52
N ALA A 897 -16.33 -10.85 -5.80
CA ALA A 897 -17.74 -10.48 -5.68
C ALA A 897 -18.66 -11.01 -6.82
N PHE A 898 -18.45 -12.25 -7.27
CA PHE A 898 -19.15 -12.90 -8.38
C PHE A 898 -19.57 -14.34 -8.03
N PRO A 899 -20.49 -14.54 -7.06
CA PRO A 899 -20.81 -15.86 -6.52
C PRO A 899 -21.32 -16.87 -7.57
N LEU A 900 -21.93 -16.41 -8.67
CA LEU A 900 -22.37 -17.31 -9.75
C LEU A 900 -21.22 -17.78 -10.66
N GLN A 901 -20.00 -17.23 -10.53
CA GLN A 901 -18.85 -17.63 -11.34
C GLN A 901 -18.00 -18.75 -10.71
N GLY A 902 -18.43 -19.32 -9.59
CA GLY A 902 -17.66 -20.31 -8.83
C GLY A 902 -16.54 -19.64 -8.02
N CYS A 903 -15.66 -20.45 -7.43
CA CYS A 903 -14.60 -19.98 -6.53
C CYS A 903 -13.41 -19.40 -7.31
N GLU A 904 -13.65 -18.34 -8.09
CA GLU A 904 -12.68 -17.73 -9.03
C GLU A 904 -11.33 -17.43 -8.39
N LYS A 905 -11.31 -17.10 -7.10
CA LYS A 905 -10.08 -16.80 -6.38
C LYS A 905 -9.09 -17.94 -6.53
N PHE A 906 -9.47 -19.13 -6.09
CA PHE A 906 -8.62 -20.32 -6.17
C PHE A 906 -8.46 -20.82 -7.60
N VAL A 907 -9.52 -20.80 -8.39
CA VAL A 907 -9.56 -21.49 -9.69
C VAL A 907 -8.81 -20.71 -10.79
N LEU A 908 -8.81 -19.37 -10.74
CA LEU A 908 -8.23 -18.51 -11.79
C LEU A 908 -7.15 -17.54 -11.28
N LYS A 909 -7.18 -17.15 -10.00
CA LYS A 909 -6.41 -16.01 -9.46
C LYS A 909 -5.38 -16.42 -8.40
N PHE A 910 -5.29 -17.71 -8.04
CA PHE A 910 -4.37 -18.25 -7.03
C PHE A 910 -3.42 -19.30 -7.64
N PRO A 911 -2.14 -19.37 -7.22
CA PRO A 911 -1.24 -20.44 -7.67
C PRO A 911 -1.63 -21.79 -7.05
N GLN A 912 -1.94 -22.80 -7.88
CA GLN A 912 -2.44 -24.10 -7.41
C GLN A 912 -1.47 -24.82 -6.46
N GLN A 913 -0.16 -24.83 -6.77
CA GLN A 913 0.86 -25.42 -5.88
C GLN A 913 0.89 -24.78 -4.48
N VAL A 914 0.58 -23.48 -4.38
CA VAL A 914 0.51 -22.77 -3.09
C VAL A 914 -0.78 -23.15 -2.36
N LEU A 915 -1.90 -23.33 -3.06
CA LEU A 915 -3.15 -23.83 -2.47
C LEU A 915 -3.02 -25.25 -1.92
N SER A 916 -2.45 -26.19 -2.69
CA SER A 916 -2.15 -27.54 -2.19
C SER A 916 -1.32 -27.46 -0.91
N SER A 917 -0.22 -26.70 -0.97
CA SER A 917 0.69 -26.52 0.18
C SER A 917 0.01 -25.92 1.43
N PHE A 918 -1.08 -25.16 1.27
CA PHE A 918 -1.94 -24.75 2.39
C PHE A 918 -2.78 -25.92 2.91
N ILE A 919 -3.56 -26.57 2.04
CA ILE A 919 -4.42 -27.71 2.41
C ILE A 919 -3.63 -28.79 3.16
N ASP A 920 -2.46 -29.16 2.65
CA ASP A 920 -1.60 -30.17 3.26
C ASP A 920 -1.10 -29.76 4.67
N SER A 921 -0.91 -28.46 4.91
CA SER A 921 -0.39 -27.95 6.18
C SER A 921 -1.37 -28.07 7.34
N PHE A 922 -2.68 -28.07 7.07
CA PHE A 922 -3.72 -28.03 8.11
C PHE A 922 -3.61 -29.22 9.06
N ALA A 923 -3.39 -30.43 8.50
CA ALA A 923 -3.26 -31.67 9.26
C ALA A 923 -2.06 -31.67 10.23
N VAL A 924 -1.01 -30.89 9.95
CA VAL A 924 0.12 -30.71 10.88
C VAL A 924 -0.26 -29.74 11.99
N VAL A 925 -0.88 -28.60 11.65
CA VAL A 925 -1.27 -27.56 12.64
C VAL A 925 -2.34 -28.05 13.63
N TRP A 926 -3.16 -29.05 13.30
CA TRP A 926 -4.07 -29.71 14.25
C TRP A 926 -3.37 -30.26 15.50
N ASN A 927 -2.06 -30.55 15.44
CA ASN A 927 -1.27 -31.06 16.56
C ASN A 927 -0.83 -29.98 17.57
N LEU A 928 -1.20 -28.70 17.38
CA LEU A 928 -0.72 -27.58 18.19
C LEU A 928 -1.21 -27.60 19.66
N GLY A 929 -2.26 -28.35 19.97
CA GLY A 929 -2.61 -28.70 21.35
C GLY A 929 -1.56 -29.63 21.99
N PRO A 930 -1.48 -30.91 21.57
CA PRO A 930 -0.63 -31.91 22.22
C PRO A 930 0.88 -31.74 22.01
N LYS A 931 1.33 -30.89 21.08
CA LYS A 931 2.77 -30.65 20.77
C LYS A 931 3.14 -29.18 20.94
N THR A 932 4.44 -28.90 21.08
CA THR A 932 4.95 -27.53 21.09
C THR A 932 4.96 -26.88 19.70
N GLU A 933 4.94 -25.54 19.67
CA GLU A 933 5.09 -24.72 18.45
C GLU A 933 6.27 -25.18 17.59
N THR A 934 7.41 -25.48 18.24
CA THR A 934 8.64 -25.91 17.57
C THR A 934 8.53 -27.33 17.01
N GLU A 935 7.90 -28.27 17.72
CA GLU A 935 7.68 -29.63 17.23
C GLU A 935 6.71 -29.67 16.03
N VAL A 936 5.61 -28.91 16.09
CA VAL A 936 4.66 -28.77 14.96
C VAL A 936 5.36 -28.19 13.73
N PHE A 937 6.21 -27.19 13.90
CA PHE A 937 6.99 -26.63 12.80
C PHE A 937 8.05 -27.61 12.27
N GLU A 938 8.72 -28.36 13.13
CA GLU A 938 9.71 -29.36 12.70
C GLU A 938 9.06 -30.51 11.91
N GLU A 939 7.92 -31.00 12.39
CA GLU A 939 7.12 -32.01 11.66
C GLU A 939 6.64 -31.48 10.31
N TYR A 940 6.23 -30.20 10.23
CA TYR A 940 5.89 -29.57 8.95
C TYR A 940 7.09 -29.54 7.99
N LEU A 941 8.27 -29.09 8.45
CA LEU A 941 9.49 -29.04 7.63
C LEU A 941 9.90 -30.43 7.11
N VAL A 942 9.85 -31.45 7.98
CA VAL A 942 10.19 -32.84 7.63
C VAL A 942 9.16 -33.44 6.68
N TRP A 943 7.87 -33.22 6.93
CA TRP A 943 6.80 -33.67 6.04
C TRP A 943 6.93 -33.03 4.66
N ARG A 944 7.15 -31.72 4.59
CA ARG A 944 7.39 -31.01 3.31
C ARG A 944 8.59 -31.54 2.57
N TRP A 945 9.72 -31.75 3.24
CA TRP A 945 10.94 -32.31 2.63
C TRP A 945 10.69 -33.68 1.98
N GLY A 946 9.89 -34.54 2.62
CA GLY A 946 9.50 -35.84 2.08
C GLY A 946 8.55 -35.79 0.87
N ASN A 947 7.80 -34.70 0.71
CA ASN A 947 6.71 -34.57 -0.28
C ASN A 947 7.01 -33.52 -1.38
N MET A 948 8.26 -33.11 -1.57
CA MET A 948 8.65 -32.23 -2.68
C MET A 948 8.66 -32.99 -4.02
N GLU A 949 8.28 -32.31 -5.11
CA GLU A 949 8.33 -32.86 -6.48
C GLU A 949 9.72 -33.39 -6.86
N GLN A 950 10.79 -32.75 -6.35
CA GLN A 950 12.16 -33.22 -6.44
C GLN A 950 12.55 -34.00 -5.18
N ARG A 951 12.97 -35.26 -5.32
CA ARG A 951 13.40 -36.11 -4.19
C ARG A 951 14.78 -35.68 -3.68
N LEU A 952 14.82 -35.00 -2.54
CA LEU A 952 16.05 -34.48 -1.92
C LEU A 952 16.80 -35.50 -1.02
N GLY A 953 16.32 -36.74 -0.95
CA GLY A 953 16.82 -37.74 0.00
C GLY A 953 16.21 -37.59 1.39
N PRO A 954 16.76 -38.25 2.43
CA PRO A 954 16.25 -38.13 3.80
C PRO A 954 16.38 -36.70 4.32
N ALA A 955 15.41 -36.27 5.14
CA ALA A 955 15.45 -34.94 5.78
C ALA A 955 16.73 -34.79 6.62
N PRO A 956 17.42 -33.63 6.55
CA PRO A 956 18.75 -33.45 7.14
C PRO A 956 18.75 -33.47 8.68
N THR A 957 19.92 -33.71 9.25
CA THR A 957 20.22 -33.67 10.69
C THR A 957 21.57 -32.99 10.94
N GLY A 958 21.79 -32.56 12.18
CA GLY A 958 22.98 -31.79 12.57
C GLY A 958 22.84 -30.30 12.24
N PHE A 959 23.95 -29.57 12.40
CA PHE A 959 23.96 -28.11 12.32
C PHE A 959 23.43 -27.56 10.98
N GLY A 960 22.45 -26.66 11.05
CA GLY A 960 21.82 -26.04 9.89
C GLY A 960 20.91 -26.98 9.09
N ALA A 961 20.46 -28.08 9.69
CA ALA A 961 19.42 -28.93 9.12
C ALA A 961 18.10 -28.15 8.94
N ILE A 962 17.73 -27.34 9.93
CA ILE A 962 16.51 -26.52 9.88
C ILE A 962 16.68 -25.42 8.82
N ALA A 963 17.83 -24.74 8.78
CA ALA A 963 18.15 -23.76 7.75
C ALA A 963 17.96 -24.32 6.34
N LYS A 964 18.49 -25.52 6.05
CA LYS A 964 18.32 -26.20 4.76
C LYS A 964 16.86 -26.46 4.41
N MET A 965 16.06 -26.99 5.34
CA MET A 965 14.63 -27.26 5.09
C MET A 965 13.83 -25.96 4.87
N ARG A 966 14.10 -24.92 5.65
CA ARG A 966 13.44 -23.61 5.51
C ARG A 966 13.81 -22.92 4.20
N LEU A 967 15.10 -22.84 3.85
CA LEU A 967 15.58 -22.15 2.64
C LEU A 967 15.04 -22.76 1.33
N VAL A 968 14.87 -24.09 1.27
CA VAL A 968 14.25 -24.75 0.11
C VAL A 968 12.76 -24.40 -0.01
N LEU A 969 12.03 -24.32 1.12
CA LEU A 969 10.62 -23.87 1.13
C LEU A 969 10.46 -22.39 0.79
N MET A 970 11.40 -21.54 1.21
CA MET A 970 11.45 -20.13 0.80
C MET A 970 11.64 -19.99 -0.72
N ALA A 971 12.53 -20.80 -1.32
CA ALA A 971 12.85 -20.73 -2.74
C ALA A 971 11.73 -21.20 -3.67
N GLN A 972 10.89 -22.15 -3.24
CA GLN A 972 9.79 -22.75 -4.02
C GLN A 972 10.22 -23.29 -5.41
N GLY A 973 11.47 -23.74 -5.51
CA GLY A 973 12.09 -24.22 -6.75
C GLY A 973 13.60 -24.35 -6.61
N ASP A 974 14.23 -24.95 -7.62
CA ASP A 974 15.69 -25.07 -7.76
C ASP A 974 16.40 -25.66 -6.52
N ASN A 975 15.69 -26.54 -5.81
CA ASN A 975 16.01 -27.08 -4.48
C ASN A 975 17.46 -27.59 -4.34
N HIS A 976 17.90 -28.43 -5.28
CA HIS A 976 19.26 -28.99 -5.27
C HIS A 976 20.35 -27.91 -5.43
N GLU A 977 20.07 -26.87 -6.22
CA GLU A 977 21.00 -25.77 -6.46
C GLU A 977 21.10 -24.85 -5.23
N VAL A 978 19.97 -24.54 -4.57
CA VAL A 978 19.95 -23.82 -3.29
C VAL A 978 20.78 -24.57 -2.22
N LEU A 979 20.63 -25.89 -2.12
CA LEU A 979 21.40 -26.72 -1.16
C LEU A 979 22.90 -26.80 -1.53
N ARG A 980 23.22 -26.87 -2.82
CA ARG A 980 24.60 -26.86 -3.32
C ARG A 980 25.29 -25.53 -3.01
N GLN A 981 24.61 -24.42 -3.27
CA GLN A 981 25.15 -23.08 -3.01
C GLN A 981 25.27 -22.82 -1.51
N PHE A 982 24.28 -23.19 -0.68
CA PHE A 982 24.39 -23.14 0.78
C PHE A 982 25.66 -23.85 1.28
N SER A 983 25.95 -25.04 0.74
CA SER A 983 27.14 -25.82 1.09
C SER A 983 28.45 -25.20 0.59
N GLY A 984 28.39 -24.35 -0.44
CA GLY A 984 29.52 -23.61 -1.02
C GLY A 984 29.76 -22.21 -0.42
N LEU A 985 28.85 -21.71 0.44
CA LEU A 985 29.03 -20.45 1.16
C LEU A 985 30.25 -20.48 2.09
N LYS A 986 30.76 -19.30 2.51
CA LYS A 986 31.80 -19.23 3.55
C LYS A 986 31.25 -19.82 4.85
N LYS A 987 32.12 -20.43 5.67
CA LYS A 987 31.72 -21.03 6.96
C LYS A 987 30.96 -20.03 7.85
N SER A 988 31.35 -18.76 7.86
CA SER A 988 30.68 -17.67 8.60
C SER A 988 29.28 -17.31 8.08
N ASP A 989 28.99 -17.55 6.79
CA ASP A 989 27.65 -17.37 6.20
C ASP A 989 26.77 -18.59 6.51
N GLN A 990 27.33 -19.80 6.39
CA GLN A 990 26.66 -21.05 6.80
C GLN A 990 26.33 -21.06 8.31
N GLN A 991 27.22 -20.51 9.14
CA GLN A 991 27.03 -20.42 10.58
C GLN A 991 25.86 -19.50 10.95
N ILE A 992 25.86 -18.24 10.49
CA ILE A 992 24.77 -17.31 10.86
C ILE A 992 23.41 -17.77 10.31
N LEU A 993 23.35 -18.28 9.06
CA LEU A 993 22.12 -18.86 8.52
C LEU A 993 21.67 -20.11 9.29
N GLY A 994 22.62 -20.96 9.70
CA GLY A 994 22.37 -22.17 10.49
C GLY A 994 21.83 -21.88 11.89
N GLN A 995 22.36 -20.85 12.56
CA GLN A 995 21.92 -20.40 13.88
C GLN A 995 20.56 -19.71 13.80
N GLU A 996 20.43 -18.64 13.01
CA GLU A 996 19.25 -17.78 13.05
C GLU A 996 17.98 -18.45 12.53
N LEU A 997 18.10 -19.30 11.51
CA LEU A 997 16.96 -20.08 11.03
C LEU A 997 16.58 -21.23 11.97
N ALA A 998 17.41 -21.57 12.96
CA ALA A 998 17.13 -22.55 14.01
C ALA A 998 16.66 -21.91 15.35
N ILE A 999 16.68 -20.58 15.49
CA ILE A 999 16.10 -19.90 16.65
C ILE A 999 14.56 -19.93 16.55
N THR A 1000 13.91 -20.33 17.64
CA THR A 1000 12.49 -20.70 17.67
C THR A 1000 11.53 -19.53 17.93
N GLY A 1001 11.96 -18.50 18.67
CA GLY A 1001 11.07 -17.47 19.21
C GLY A 1001 10.14 -17.98 20.32
N CYS A 1002 10.41 -19.18 20.84
CA CYS A 1002 9.69 -19.82 21.94
C CYS A 1002 10.70 -20.22 23.01
N SER A 1003 10.61 -19.61 24.19
CA SER A 1003 11.50 -19.90 25.31
C SER A 1003 11.56 -21.39 25.66
N ASN A 1004 12.76 -21.88 25.93
CA ASN A 1004 13.07 -23.27 26.28
C ASN A 1004 12.74 -24.33 25.20
N GLN A 1005 12.25 -23.92 24.02
CA GLN A 1005 12.04 -24.82 22.87
C GLN A 1005 13.23 -24.77 21.90
N LYS A 1006 13.52 -25.92 21.28
CA LYS A 1006 14.57 -26.10 20.27
C LYS A 1006 14.21 -27.25 19.34
N PHE A 1007 14.72 -27.20 18.11
CA PHE A 1007 14.55 -28.27 17.13
C PHE A 1007 15.31 -29.54 17.54
N LYS A 1008 14.76 -30.72 17.23
CA LYS A 1008 15.34 -32.03 17.55
C LYS A 1008 16.37 -32.49 16.53
N ARG A 1009 16.26 -32.04 15.27
CA ARG A 1009 17.16 -32.41 14.17
C ARG A 1009 18.37 -31.52 14.04
N ASP A 1010 18.28 -30.27 14.45
CA ASP A 1010 19.44 -29.37 14.45
C ASP A 1010 20.34 -29.63 15.66
N SER A 1011 21.64 -29.35 15.51
CA SER A 1011 22.59 -29.47 16.61
C SER A 1011 22.99 -28.13 17.23
N TYR A 1012 22.32 -27.03 16.85
CA TYR A 1012 22.43 -25.77 17.57
C TYR A 1012 21.79 -25.91 18.97
N LYS A 1013 22.58 -25.66 20.02
CA LYS A 1013 22.19 -25.95 21.43
C LYS A 1013 21.81 -24.71 22.24
N GLU A 1014 22.08 -23.52 21.74
CA GLU A 1014 21.83 -22.29 22.48
C GLU A 1014 20.36 -21.90 22.36
N VAL A 1015 19.71 -21.68 23.50
CA VAL A 1015 18.39 -21.05 23.57
C VAL A 1015 18.59 -19.58 23.88
N GLY A 1016 17.99 -18.72 23.08
CA GLY A 1016 18.13 -17.27 23.15
C GLY A 1016 17.16 -16.57 22.20
N GLY A 1017 17.02 -15.25 22.35
CA GLY A 1017 16.22 -14.41 21.45
C GLY A 1017 16.65 -12.94 21.45
N PRO A 1018 15.90 -12.04 20.82
CA PRO A 1018 14.68 -12.33 20.05
C PRO A 1018 14.98 -13.10 18.77
N ALA A 1019 14.03 -13.90 18.29
CA ALA A 1019 14.13 -14.50 16.96
C ALA A 1019 14.07 -13.41 15.87
N ILE A 1020 14.63 -13.66 14.68
CA ILE A 1020 14.61 -12.70 13.57
C ILE A 1020 13.77 -13.28 12.43
N LEU A 1021 12.71 -12.57 12.07
CA LEU A 1021 11.89 -12.81 10.88
C LEU A 1021 12.33 -11.82 9.79
N VAL A 1022 13.01 -12.31 8.76
CA VAL A 1022 13.31 -11.52 7.55
C VAL A 1022 12.10 -11.57 6.62
N TYR A 1023 11.27 -10.53 6.67
CA TYR A 1023 10.03 -10.50 5.90
C TYR A 1023 10.31 -10.21 4.42
N TYR A 1024 9.63 -10.96 3.56
CA TYR A 1024 9.92 -11.21 2.14
C TYR A 1024 11.19 -12.03 1.85
N ALA A 1025 11.76 -12.77 2.81
CA ALA A 1025 12.82 -13.76 2.53
C ALA A 1025 12.44 -14.78 1.42
N PRO A 1026 11.21 -15.31 1.33
CA PRO A 1026 10.78 -16.15 0.21
C PRO A 1026 10.86 -15.40 -1.14
N ALA A 1027 10.46 -14.12 -1.19
CA ALA A 1027 10.51 -13.35 -2.42
C ALA A 1027 11.94 -12.98 -2.85
N LEU A 1028 12.88 -12.81 -1.90
CA LEU A 1028 14.31 -12.72 -2.16
C LEU A 1028 14.83 -14.01 -2.83
N MET A 1029 14.53 -15.17 -2.24
CA MET A 1029 14.95 -16.47 -2.76
C MET A 1029 14.32 -16.80 -4.13
N GLN A 1030 13.03 -16.53 -4.31
CA GLN A 1030 12.29 -16.80 -5.57
C GLN A 1030 12.70 -15.90 -6.74
N LYS A 1031 13.27 -14.71 -6.48
CA LYS A 1031 13.58 -13.70 -7.52
C LYS A 1031 15.07 -13.52 -7.75
N ALA A 1032 15.81 -13.11 -6.71
CA ALA A 1032 17.27 -13.03 -6.78
C ALA A 1032 17.87 -14.44 -6.71
N GLY A 1033 17.42 -15.27 -5.76
CA GLY A 1033 17.97 -16.62 -5.56
C GLY A 1033 17.75 -17.58 -6.73
N LYS A 1034 16.73 -17.35 -7.57
CA LYS A 1034 16.52 -18.08 -8.83
C LYS A 1034 17.56 -17.75 -9.92
N GLN A 1035 18.24 -16.61 -9.80
CA GLN A 1035 19.28 -16.17 -10.74
C GLN A 1035 20.69 -16.33 -10.16
N ASP A 1036 20.83 -16.11 -8.85
CA ASP A 1036 22.06 -16.30 -8.08
C ASP A 1036 21.70 -16.69 -6.63
N PRO A 1037 21.58 -18.01 -6.35
CA PRO A 1037 21.24 -18.49 -5.01
C PRO A 1037 22.33 -18.17 -3.99
N ALA A 1038 23.60 -18.14 -4.40
CA ALA A 1038 24.69 -17.76 -3.51
C ALA A 1038 24.58 -16.29 -3.09
N GLY A 1039 24.34 -15.38 -4.05
CA GLY A 1039 24.12 -13.96 -3.78
C GLY A 1039 22.96 -13.70 -2.83
N ALA A 1040 21.80 -14.33 -3.07
CA ALA A 1040 20.63 -14.21 -2.21
C ALA A 1040 20.88 -14.72 -0.78
N LEU A 1041 21.59 -15.85 -0.63
CA LEU A 1041 21.95 -16.41 0.68
C LEU A 1041 22.98 -15.54 1.42
N ILE A 1042 23.95 -14.94 0.73
CA ILE A 1042 24.93 -14.01 1.32
C ILE A 1042 24.23 -12.74 1.83
N VAL A 1043 23.30 -12.18 1.04
CA VAL A 1043 22.49 -11.02 1.47
C VAL A 1043 21.65 -11.38 2.70
N MET A 1044 21.02 -12.55 2.73
CA MET A 1044 20.26 -13.02 3.89
C MET A 1044 21.15 -13.21 5.14
N ALA A 1045 22.34 -13.81 4.98
CA ALA A 1045 23.33 -13.96 6.05
C ALA A 1045 23.78 -12.61 6.62
N GLU A 1046 23.94 -11.59 5.77
CA GLU A 1046 24.35 -10.26 6.19
C GLU A 1046 23.22 -9.49 6.90
N ILE A 1047 21.98 -9.59 6.42
CA ILE A 1047 20.79 -9.05 7.11
C ILE A 1047 20.71 -9.60 8.54
N PHE A 1048 20.94 -10.90 8.73
CA PHE A 1048 20.97 -11.52 10.05
C PHE A 1048 22.09 -10.97 10.95
N ARG A 1049 23.31 -10.73 10.43
CA ARG A 1049 24.39 -10.10 11.21
C ARG A 1049 24.04 -8.69 11.66
N GLN A 1050 23.50 -7.87 10.75
CA GLN A 1050 23.16 -6.48 11.05
C GLN A 1050 21.92 -6.38 11.95
N ALA A 1051 20.99 -7.33 11.87
CA ALA A 1051 19.95 -7.47 12.88
C ALA A 1051 20.53 -7.91 14.24
N ARG A 1052 21.54 -8.79 14.29
CA ARG A 1052 22.18 -9.21 15.55
C ARG A 1052 23.08 -8.16 16.22
N SER A 1053 23.61 -7.19 15.48
CA SER A 1053 24.31 -6.04 16.09
C SER A 1053 23.33 -5.07 16.77
N LEU A 1054 22.09 -4.97 16.26
CA LEU A 1054 21.02 -4.14 16.82
C LEU A 1054 20.19 -4.85 17.90
N TRP A 1055 20.04 -6.17 17.79
CA TRP A 1055 19.32 -7.05 18.71
C TRP A 1055 20.18 -8.27 19.09
N PRO A 1056 21.19 -8.08 19.96
CA PRO A 1056 22.07 -9.16 20.43
C PRO A 1056 21.30 -10.34 21.02
N LEU A 1057 21.90 -11.54 20.96
CA LEU A 1057 21.27 -12.75 21.47
C LEU A 1057 21.22 -12.73 23.02
N SER A 1058 20.03 -12.50 23.55
CA SER A 1058 19.69 -12.47 24.97
C SER A 1058 19.23 -13.85 25.44
N LYS A 1059 19.57 -14.20 26.69
CA LYS A 1059 19.03 -15.38 27.40
C LYS A 1059 17.88 -15.03 28.35
N ASN A 1060 17.43 -13.78 28.38
CA ASN A 1060 16.23 -13.39 29.09
C ASN A 1060 15.02 -14.12 28.48
N GLN A 1061 14.22 -14.80 29.32
CA GLN A 1061 12.96 -15.42 28.95
C GLN A 1061 12.10 -14.48 28.09
N GLU A 1062 11.98 -13.21 28.49
CA GLU A 1062 11.19 -12.20 27.80
C GLU A 1062 11.66 -11.96 26.36
N ASP A 1063 12.97 -12.02 26.10
CA ASP A 1063 13.55 -11.83 24.77
C ASP A 1063 13.52 -13.10 23.93
N CYS A 1064 13.79 -14.26 24.54
CA CYS A 1064 13.57 -15.59 23.94
C CYS A 1064 12.14 -15.77 23.41
N ASP A 1065 11.18 -15.08 24.04
CA ASP A 1065 9.75 -15.09 23.73
C ASP A 1065 9.29 -14.02 22.70
N LYS A 1066 10.21 -13.22 22.15
CA LYS A 1066 9.97 -12.18 21.13
C LYS A 1066 10.48 -12.57 19.73
N THR A 1067 9.92 -11.94 18.70
CA THR A 1067 10.46 -11.95 17.34
C THR A 1067 10.59 -10.52 16.80
N ILE A 1068 11.71 -10.19 16.17
CA ILE A 1068 11.95 -8.93 15.46
C ILE A 1068 11.63 -9.09 13.98
N LEU A 1069 10.89 -8.13 13.43
CA LEU A 1069 10.55 -8.03 12.01
C LEU A 1069 11.62 -7.25 11.24
N ALA A 1070 12.57 -7.96 10.62
CA ALA A 1070 13.52 -7.40 9.68
C ALA A 1070 12.86 -7.29 8.30
N GLN A 1071 12.10 -6.20 8.06
CA GLN A 1071 11.35 -6.03 6.82
C GLN A 1071 12.25 -5.64 5.65
N LEU A 1072 12.31 -6.49 4.62
CA LEU A 1072 12.77 -6.07 3.30
C LEU A 1072 11.75 -5.09 2.70
N PRO A 1073 12.18 -4.00 2.03
CA PRO A 1073 11.26 -3.10 1.34
C PRO A 1073 10.44 -3.85 0.27
N ASP A 1074 9.10 -3.75 0.38
CA ASP A 1074 8.18 -4.40 -0.54
C ASP A 1074 8.37 -3.93 -2.01
N LYS A 1075 7.96 -4.80 -2.93
CA LYS A 1075 7.72 -4.58 -4.37
C LYS A 1075 8.94 -4.61 -5.30
N ARG A 1076 9.03 -5.75 -6.00
CA ARG A 1076 9.18 -5.93 -7.47
C ARG A 1076 10.40 -5.34 -8.22
N GLY A 1077 10.96 -4.19 -7.86
CA GLY A 1077 12.11 -3.60 -8.56
C GLY A 1077 13.46 -4.11 -8.06
N ILE A 1078 13.66 -4.17 -6.74
CA ILE A 1078 14.99 -4.24 -6.10
C ILE A 1078 15.83 -5.48 -6.48
N PHE A 1079 15.21 -6.56 -6.98
CA PHE A 1079 15.89 -7.80 -7.36
C PHE A 1079 16.20 -7.93 -8.87
N GLY A 1080 16.38 -6.80 -9.57
CA GLY A 1080 16.92 -6.76 -10.94
C GLY A 1080 18.37 -7.27 -11.05
N GLN A 1081 18.81 -7.57 -12.27
CA GLN A 1081 20.00 -8.40 -12.54
C GLN A 1081 21.36 -7.82 -12.12
N GLN A 1082 21.47 -6.51 -11.85
CA GLN A 1082 22.77 -5.84 -11.72
C GLN A 1082 22.95 -4.99 -10.44
N SER A 1083 21.88 -4.47 -9.85
CA SER A 1083 21.95 -3.52 -8.72
C SER A 1083 22.65 -4.11 -7.49
N TRP A 1084 22.27 -5.32 -7.08
CA TRP A 1084 22.75 -5.97 -5.86
C TRP A 1084 24.15 -6.59 -6.00
N ARG A 1085 24.62 -6.89 -7.22
CA ARG A 1085 26.00 -7.41 -7.44
C ARG A 1085 27.09 -6.34 -7.25
N LEU A 1086 26.72 -5.06 -7.32
CA LEU A 1086 27.62 -3.93 -7.07
C LEU A 1086 27.64 -3.50 -5.59
N ALA A 1087 26.69 -3.99 -4.77
CA ALA A 1087 26.66 -3.79 -3.32
C ALA A 1087 27.66 -4.74 -2.62
N LEU A 1088 28.95 -4.44 -2.73
CA LEU A 1088 29.99 -5.12 -1.95
C LEU A 1088 29.74 -4.94 -0.43
N PRO A 1089 30.05 -5.96 0.41
CA PRO A 1089 29.77 -5.91 1.84
C PRO A 1089 30.55 -4.78 2.54
N GLY A 1090 29.82 -3.82 3.12
CA GLY A 1090 30.36 -2.65 3.81
C GLY A 1090 29.27 -1.66 4.25
N HIS A 1091 29.66 -0.61 4.99
CA HIS A 1091 28.75 0.36 5.62
C HIS A 1091 27.74 1.05 4.66
N SER A 1092 28.06 1.16 3.37
CA SER A 1092 27.24 1.86 2.37
C SER A 1092 25.89 1.18 2.13
N PHE A 1093 25.81 -0.15 2.19
CA PHE A 1093 24.54 -0.87 2.07
C PHE A 1093 23.57 -0.46 3.19
N LEU A 1094 24.09 -0.36 4.42
CA LEU A 1094 23.30 0.08 5.57
C LEU A 1094 22.92 1.56 5.53
N GLN A 1095 23.75 2.47 5.00
CA GLN A 1095 23.34 3.88 4.84
C GLN A 1095 22.11 4.06 3.94
N SER A 1096 21.84 3.12 3.02
CA SER A 1096 20.60 3.11 2.21
C SER A 1096 19.37 2.57 2.95
N LEU A 1097 19.58 1.76 4.00
CA LEU A 1097 18.53 1.06 4.76
C LEU A 1097 18.23 1.70 6.13
N SER A 1098 19.23 2.25 6.83
CA SER A 1098 19.08 2.86 8.15
C SER A 1098 18.20 4.11 8.11
N GLY A 1099 18.23 4.85 7.01
CA GLY A 1099 17.29 5.96 6.75
C GLY A 1099 15.87 5.55 6.37
N ARG A 1100 15.52 4.24 6.33
CA ARG A 1100 14.22 3.77 5.78
C ARG A 1100 13.55 2.55 6.43
N CYS A 1101 14.28 1.59 7.03
CA CYS A 1101 13.75 0.22 7.20
C CYS A 1101 14.02 -0.50 8.54
N LEU A 1102 14.33 0.21 9.64
CA LEU A 1102 14.61 -0.42 10.94
C LEU A 1102 13.72 0.16 12.06
N HIS A 1103 12.88 -0.69 12.66
CA HIS A 1103 11.97 -0.32 13.74
C HIS A 1103 12.10 -1.28 14.94
N ARG A 1104 12.19 -0.71 16.14
CA ARG A 1104 12.13 -1.44 17.41
C ARG A 1104 10.66 -1.50 17.85
N PHE A 1105 10.09 -2.70 17.92
CA PHE A 1105 8.82 -2.94 18.60
C PHE A 1105 9.07 -3.16 20.11
N PRO A 1106 8.42 -2.39 21.00
CA PRO A 1106 8.19 -2.79 22.39
C PRO A 1106 7.17 -3.93 22.49
N GLU A 1107 6.74 -4.24 23.71
CA GLU A 1107 5.70 -5.25 23.99
C GLU A 1107 4.33 -4.92 23.37
N LEU A 1108 3.46 -5.94 23.30
CA LEU A 1108 2.07 -5.82 22.87
C LEU A 1108 1.17 -5.18 23.96
N ASP A 1109 1.30 -3.87 24.16
CA ASP A 1109 0.21 -3.02 24.67
C ASP A 1109 -0.37 -2.22 23.49
N SER A 1110 -1.35 -2.83 22.83
CA SER A 1110 -1.50 -2.79 21.37
C SER A 1110 -2.29 -1.62 20.75
N ASN A 1111 -2.47 -0.50 21.46
CA ASN A 1111 -3.78 0.17 21.42
C ASN A 1111 -3.88 1.61 20.89
N LYS A 1112 -2.79 2.30 20.50
CA LYS A 1112 -2.88 3.74 20.15
C LYS A 1112 -2.27 4.23 18.84
N ASP A 1113 -1.09 3.74 18.42
CA ASP A 1113 -0.28 4.49 17.44
C ASP A 1113 -0.29 3.98 15.98
N LEU A 1114 -1.30 3.20 15.58
CA LEU A 1114 -1.56 2.89 14.17
C LEU A 1114 -2.39 3.97 13.42
N ARG A 1115 -2.77 5.08 14.09
CA ARG A 1115 -3.59 6.16 13.49
C ARG A 1115 -3.05 7.58 13.67
N ARG A 1116 -1.82 7.75 14.17
CA ARG A 1116 -1.09 9.03 14.14
C ARG A 1116 0.10 8.92 13.20
N GLY A 1117 0.35 9.95 12.40
CA GLY A 1117 1.51 10.01 11.52
C GLY A 1117 2.83 9.99 12.32
N PRO A 1118 3.95 9.52 11.74
CA PRO A 1118 5.20 9.36 12.47
C PRO A 1118 5.78 10.71 12.87
N THR A 1119 5.70 11.04 14.17
CA THR A 1119 6.49 12.13 14.77
C THR A 1119 7.96 11.71 14.79
N THR A 1120 8.83 12.47 14.14
CA THR A 1120 10.24 12.11 13.91
C THR A 1120 11.07 12.09 15.20
N PHE A 1121 11.20 10.92 15.83
CA PHE A 1121 12.19 10.70 16.89
C PHE A 1121 13.53 10.23 16.30
N LEU A 1122 14.52 11.13 16.28
CA LEU A 1122 15.90 10.82 15.90
C LEU A 1122 16.61 10.08 17.04
N LEU A 1123 17.05 8.84 16.78
CA LEU A 1123 17.85 8.04 17.70
C LEU A 1123 19.31 8.53 17.75
N ARG A 1124 19.54 9.64 18.46
CA ARG A 1124 20.84 10.27 18.66
C ARG A 1124 21.68 9.55 19.73
N ARG A 1125 21.92 8.24 19.57
CA ARG A 1125 22.63 7.41 20.57
C ARG A 1125 23.45 6.26 19.95
N ALA A 1126 24.19 6.59 18.89
CA ALA A 1126 25.18 5.71 18.24
C ALA A 1126 26.43 6.49 17.78
N GLU A 1127 26.60 7.72 18.28
CA GLU A 1127 27.79 8.59 18.11
C GLU A 1127 28.32 9.07 19.47
N GLU A 1128 27.88 8.42 20.55
CA GLU A 1128 28.43 8.39 21.91
C GLU A 1128 28.75 6.92 22.23
#